data_AF-A0A559LKR4-F1
#
_entry.id   AF-A0A559LKR4-F1
#
_cell.length_a   1.000
_cell.length_b   1.000
_cell.length_c   1.000
_cell.angle_alpha   90.00
_cell.angle_beta   90.00
_cell.angle_gamma   90.00
#
_symmetry.space_group_name_H-M   'P 1'
#
loop_
_entity.id
_entity.type
_entity.pdbx_description
1 polymer ?
#
loop_
_entity_poly.entity_id
_entity_poly.type
_entity_poly.pdbx_seq_one_letter_code
_entity_poly.pdbx_strand_id
1 'polypeptide(L)'
;MRLVNTQTIQLEFLNDDNVPDYAILSHTWEQEEVLFHDMGRDSAKLKKGYAKLESCCHVARENGFEYIWDDTCCIDKTSSAELSEAINSMYRYYQEASICYVYLADISAVSEISNSRWFTRGWTLQELIAPSSMIFFDKHWRHLGTKTSLVQVLSQRTSIAEHILCDSEELETTSIAQRMSWAADRVTTRKEDGAYSLMGIFGINMPLLYGEGDKAFYRLQEEIMRVSDDHSLFAWKAISARGGLLAPTPAAFKDSGDIIPWNPFTPYNSPFTITNKGVHMEAPFIAQDTSGRGLCVLHCTTIGMRDKLIAVHLRDVYLTMEHFERCRTDELEWVNLDSFNLTQYPVRSLCIRLHLPSTSKRPRHKEAQADALSDASTAVERNGLFSLPEAASAGDAGTVWFILAQASSGTMHDQARSAICLAARAGHESLVSQLLARRDTSTLITDSEGRTALSHAAECGQEAIVRFILSSARIHPDTRDIHGLTALWYAVYHRHTTCAKLLLQKGLVSGNVGGSGNTQTALWHAVSSGDLDLVKLLLQNKALHSAGGEPILCAAASHEYPAIAELLLQQGVDPEERDTKRRSPLHIACRQDNHEIVALLMRQGVNADRLDPTGKTELAFATLRGNVALVKVLLENGANPRAKCANGKTAAAYAKGQEMKSLIGNQRWYKTLLDRTNTNRSVLS
;
A
#
# COMPACT_ATOMS: atom_id res chain seq x y z
N MET A 1 -50.09 2.00 8.38
CA MET A 1 -50.12 0.54 8.10
C MET A 1 -51.47 0.13 7.48
N ARG A 2 -51.53 -0.91 6.62
CA ARG A 2 -52.81 -1.50 6.14
C ARG A 2 -53.06 -2.84 6.81
N LEU A 3 -54.27 -3.06 7.32
CA LEU A 3 -54.69 -4.29 7.98
C LEU A 3 -55.98 -4.83 7.34
N VAL A 4 -56.19 -6.14 7.45
CA VAL A 4 -57.46 -6.78 7.08
C VAL A 4 -58.35 -6.84 8.31
N ASN A 5 -59.55 -6.25 8.22
CA ASN A 5 -60.57 -6.39 9.25
C ASN A 5 -61.10 -7.83 9.23
N THR A 6 -61.04 -8.52 10.36
CA THR A 6 -61.39 -9.94 10.42
C THR A 6 -62.87 -10.18 10.15
N GLN A 7 -63.77 -9.24 10.48
CA GLN A 7 -65.22 -9.40 10.26
C GLN A 7 -65.60 -9.19 8.79
N THR A 8 -65.06 -8.17 8.15
CA THR A 8 -65.44 -7.77 6.78
C THR A 8 -64.54 -8.39 5.70
N ILE A 9 -63.35 -8.87 6.09
CA ILE A 9 -62.28 -9.33 5.19
C ILE A 9 -61.96 -8.26 4.13
N GLN A 10 -61.96 -6.99 4.56
CA GLN A 10 -61.59 -5.83 3.75
C GLN A 10 -60.33 -5.18 4.29
N LEU A 11 -59.59 -4.52 3.40
CA LEU A 11 -58.42 -3.72 3.79
C LEU A 11 -58.87 -2.40 4.40
N GLU A 12 -58.30 -2.06 5.54
CA GLU A 12 -58.43 -0.77 6.21
C GLU A 12 -57.06 -0.10 6.32
N PHE A 13 -57.01 1.20 6.03
CA PHE A 13 -55.81 2.02 6.18
C PHE A 13 -55.83 2.69 7.55
N LEU A 14 -54.79 2.43 8.33
CA LEU A 14 -54.63 2.96 9.68
C LEU A 14 -53.37 3.83 9.75
N ASN A 15 -53.47 4.97 10.42
CA ASN A 15 -52.34 5.87 10.63
C ASN A 15 -51.31 5.24 11.58
N ASP A 16 -50.04 5.50 11.33
CA ASP A 16 -48.94 4.85 12.08
C ASP A 16 -48.89 5.24 13.56
N ASP A 17 -49.49 6.39 13.95
CA ASP A 17 -49.55 6.84 15.35
C ASP A 17 -50.55 6.06 16.21
N ASN A 18 -51.46 5.28 15.62
CA ASN A 18 -52.53 4.55 16.32
C ASN A 18 -52.79 3.19 15.67
N VAL A 19 -51.77 2.35 15.56
CA VAL A 19 -51.94 0.97 15.09
C VAL A 19 -52.56 0.14 16.23
N PRO A 20 -53.76 -0.46 16.06
CA PRO A 20 -54.39 -1.32 17.06
C PRO A 20 -53.64 -2.65 17.20
N ASP A 21 -53.91 -3.40 18.27
CA ASP A 21 -53.43 -4.78 18.39
C ASP A 21 -53.89 -5.61 17.19
N TYR A 22 -52.95 -6.33 16.57
CA TYR A 22 -53.21 -7.15 15.38
C TYR A 22 -52.47 -8.48 15.46
N ALA A 23 -53.05 -9.48 14.81
CA ALA A 23 -52.37 -10.74 14.54
C ALA A 23 -51.69 -10.70 13.18
N ILE A 24 -50.60 -11.45 13.00
CA ILE A 24 -49.86 -11.48 11.73
C ILE A 24 -49.80 -12.89 11.16
N LEU A 25 -50.08 -13.04 9.87
CA LEU A 25 -49.97 -14.32 9.18
C LEU A 25 -48.55 -14.49 8.63
N SER A 26 -47.92 -15.62 8.98
CA SER A 26 -46.71 -16.11 8.33
C SER A 26 -47.03 -17.37 7.54
N HIS A 27 -46.69 -17.37 6.25
CA HIS A 27 -46.99 -18.50 5.39
C HIS A 27 -46.02 -18.57 4.19
N THR A 28 -46.03 -19.68 3.48
CA THR A 28 -45.36 -19.78 2.17
C THR A 28 -46.37 -19.63 1.05
N TRP A 29 -46.11 -18.73 0.11
CA TRP A 29 -47.05 -18.44 -0.98
C TRP A 29 -47.33 -19.68 -1.83
N GLU A 30 -48.61 -19.88 -2.15
CA GLU A 30 -49.10 -20.96 -3.01
C GLU A 30 -49.64 -20.41 -4.34
N GLN A 31 -50.29 -21.27 -5.13
CA GLN A 31 -51.02 -20.82 -6.31
C GLN A 31 -52.32 -20.13 -5.88
N GLU A 32 -52.70 -19.09 -6.63
CA GLU A 32 -53.97 -18.36 -6.41
C GLU A 32 -54.02 -17.64 -5.05
N GLU A 33 -52.94 -16.94 -4.69
CA GLU A 33 -52.96 -16.01 -3.55
C GLU A 33 -53.87 -14.79 -3.80
N VAL A 34 -54.40 -14.23 -2.72
CA VAL A 34 -55.15 -12.97 -2.75
C VAL A 34 -54.15 -11.82 -2.67
N LEU A 35 -54.07 -11.03 -3.73
CA LEU A 35 -53.17 -9.89 -3.82
C LEU A 35 -53.92 -8.60 -3.45
N PHE A 36 -53.17 -7.53 -3.19
CA PHE A 36 -53.73 -6.22 -2.82
C PHE A 36 -54.88 -5.76 -3.74
N HIS A 37 -54.75 -5.92 -5.06
CA HIS A 37 -55.75 -5.50 -6.05
C HIS A 37 -56.95 -6.45 -6.16
N ASP A 38 -56.88 -7.64 -5.56
CA ASP A 38 -58.01 -8.58 -5.49
C ASP A 38 -58.96 -8.25 -4.33
N MET A 39 -58.46 -7.59 -3.29
CA MET A 39 -59.24 -7.26 -2.09
C MET A 39 -60.49 -6.44 -2.46
N GLY A 40 -61.64 -6.85 -1.91
CA GLY A 40 -62.95 -6.25 -2.20
C GLY A 40 -63.63 -6.70 -3.51
N ARG A 41 -63.00 -7.56 -4.33
CA ARG A 41 -63.60 -8.10 -5.55
C ARG A 41 -64.20 -9.48 -5.33
N ASP A 42 -65.36 -9.76 -5.93
CA ASP A 42 -65.98 -11.09 -5.86
C ASP A 42 -65.12 -12.20 -6.48
N SER A 43 -64.28 -11.86 -7.47
CA SER A 43 -63.33 -12.80 -8.06
C SER A 43 -62.28 -13.32 -7.07
N ALA A 44 -62.00 -12.58 -5.99
CA ALA A 44 -61.06 -13.02 -4.97
C ALA A 44 -61.56 -14.27 -4.22
N LYS A 45 -62.89 -14.37 -3.99
CA LYS A 45 -63.52 -15.47 -3.26
C LYS A 45 -63.35 -16.84 -3.95
N LEU A 46 -63.04 -16.84 -5.24
CA LEU A 46 -62.78 -18.06 -6.02
C LEU A 46 -61.34 -18.56 -5.87
N LYS A 47 -60.44 -17.75 -5.30
CA LYS A 47 -59.03 -18.08 -5.15
C LYS A 47 -58.81 -18.95 -3.90
N LYS A 48 -57.90 -19.92 -3.99
CA LYS A 48 -57.52 -20.76 -2.82
C LYS A 48 -56.97 -19.94 -1.66
N GLY A 49 -56.20 -18.88 -1.95
CA GLY A 49 -55.68 -17.96 -0.95
C GLY A 49 -56.77 -17.27 -0.13
N TYR A 50 -57.99 -17.13 -0.68
CA TYR A 50 -59.10 -16.51 0.04
C TYR A 50 -59.61 -17.40 1.18
N ALA A 51 -59.72 -18.72 0.96
CA ALA A 51 -60.09 -19.66 2.02
C ALA A 51 -59.06 -19.69 3.15
N LYS A 52 -57.76 -19.55 2.81
CA LYS A 52 -56.68 -19.40 3.79
C LYS A 52 -56.82 -18.09 4.58
N LEU A 53 -57.05 -16.97 3.91
CA LEU A 53 -57.26 -15.66 4.54
C LEU A 53 -58.50 -15.66 5.46
N GLU A 54 -59.61 -16.27 5.02
CA GLU A 54 -60.83 -16.42 5.80
C GLU A 54 -60.61 -17.26 7.05
N SER A 55 -59.89 -18.38 6.93
CA SER A 55 -59.50 -19.23 8.06
C SER A 55 -58.61 -18.48 9.05
N CYS A 56 -57.64 -17.69 8.56
CA CYS A 56 -56.81 -16.83 9.39
C CYS A 56 -57.64 -15.78 10.13
N CYS A 57 -58.57 -15.11 9.45
CA CYS A 57 -59.48 -14.13 10.06
C CYS A 57 -60.38 -14.79 11.12
N HIS A 58 -60.82 -16.03 10.89
CA HIS A 58 -61.60 -16.79 11.85
C HIS A 58 -60.82 -17.08 13.12
N VAL A 59 -59.61 -17.66 13.00
CA VAL A 59 -58.72 -17.92 14.13
C VAL A 59 -58.38 -16.64 14.90
N ALA A 60 -58.05 -15.56 14.18
CA ALA A 60 -57.76 -14.26 14.76
C ALA A 60 -58.93 -13.74 15.62
N ARG A 61 -60.16 -13.84 15.10
CA ARG A 61 -61.37 -13.41 15.82
C ARG A 61 -61.65 -14.26 17.05
N GLU A 62 -61.47 -15.58 16.97
CA GLU A 62 -61.59 -16.47 18.14
C GLU A 62 -60.56 -16.13 19.22
N ASN A 63 -59.40 -15.59 18.84
CA ASN A 63 -58.35 -15.14 19.75
C ASN A 63 -58.50 -13.66 20.15
N GLY A 64 -59.58 -12.99 19.75
CA GLY A 64 -59.91 -11.62 20.17
C GLY A 64 -59.32 -10.50 19.31
N PHE A 65 -58.74 -10.81 18.15
CA PHE A 65 -58.14 -9.82 17.26
C PHE A 65 -59.14 -9.33 16.20
N GLU A 66 -59.33 -8.01 16.14
CA GLU A 66 -60.14 -7.36 15.10
C GLU A 66 -59.40 -7.27 13.77
N TYR A 67 -58.07 -7.24 13.80
CA TYR A 67 -57.24 -7.00 12.63
C TYR A 67 -56.19 -8.09 12.43
N ILE A 68 -55.92 -8.41 11.16
CA ILE A 68 -54.74 -9.18 10.77
C ILE A 68 -53.89 -8.46 9.74
N TRP A 69 -52.60 -8.79 9.72
CA TRP A 69 -51.69 -8.42 8.63
C TRP A 69 -51.27 -9.65 7.84
N ASP A 70 -51.28 -9.53 6.51
CA ASP A 70 -50.85 -10.57 5.56
C ASP A 70 -50.06 -9.90 4.42
N ASP A 71 -48.81 -10.31 4.23
CA ASP A 71 -47.89 -9.73 3.25
C ASP A 71 -48.43 -9.84 1.81
N THR A 72 -49.27 -10.83 1.52
CA THR A 72 -49.84 -11.05 0.18
C THR A 72 -50.79 -9.92 -0.24
N CYS A 73 -51.63 -9.44 0.68
CA CYS A 73 -52.71 -8.51 0.38
C CYS A 73 -52.59 -7.14 1.07
N CYS A 74 -51.84 -7.00 2.17
CA CYS A 74 -51.66 -5.72 2.86
C CYS A 74 -50.65 -4.78 2.18
N ILE A 75 -49.81 -5.30 1.29
CA ILE A 75 -48.77 -4.54 0.57
C ILE A 75 -49.15 -4.40 -0.91
N ASP A 76 -49.21 -3.17 -1.40
CA ASP A 76 -49.28 -2.88 -2.84
C ASP A 76 -47.91 -3.08 -3.49
N LYS A 77 -47.70 -4.30 -3.98
CA LYS A 77 -46.46 -4.69 -4.68
C LYS A 77 -46.29 -4.03 -6.05
N THR A 78 -47.29 -3.29 -6.54
CA THR A 78 -47.18 -2.51 -7.78
C THR A 78 -46.53 -1.15 -7.55
N SER A 79 -46.58 -0.65 -6.31
CA SER A 79 -45.88 0.56 -5.87
C SER A 79 -44.48 0.21 -5.36
N SER A 80 -43.44 0.62 -6.09
CA SER A 80 -42.06 0.38 -5.67
C SER A 80 -41.69 1.08 -4.36
N ALA A 81 -42.25 2.28 -4.12
CA ALA A 81 -42.05 3.02 -2.89
C ALA A 81 -42.65 2.27 -1.69
N GLU A 82 -43.89 1.80 -1.83
CA GLU A 82 -44.58 1.07 -0.76
C GLU A 82 -43.94 -0.30 -0.52
N LEU A 83 -43.55 -1.02 -1.58
CA LEU A 83 -42.82 -2.28 -1.44
C LEU A 83 -41.50 -2.09 -0.69
N SER A 84 -40.78 -1.00 -0.99
CA SER A 84 -39.52 -0.67 -0.32
C SER A 84 -39.72 -0.34 1.16
N GLU A 85 -40.75 0.46 1.47
CA GLU A 85 -41.11 0.81 2.85
C GLU A 85 -41.54 -0.43 3.65
N ALA A 86 -42.38 -1.27 3.05
CA ALA A 86 -42.89 -2.48 3.68
C ALA A 86 -41.77 -3.49 3.97
N ILE A 87 -40.85 -3.74 3.02
CA ILE A 87 -39.72 -4.65 3.25
C ILE A 87 -38.77 -4.11 4.33
N ASN A 88 -38.48 -2.81 4.34
CA ASN A 88 -37.68 -2.19 5.39
C ASN A 88 -38.36 -2.22 6.77
N SER A 89 -39.69 -2.30 6.81
CA SER A 89 -40.49 -2.35 8.03
C SER A 89 -40.93 -3.75 8.42
N MET A 90 -40.65 -4.77 7.60
CA MET A 90 -41.25 -6.10 7.74
C MET A 90 -40.91 -6.75 9.07
N TYR A 91 -39.64 -6.69 9.49
CA TYR A 91 -39.23 -7.22 10.80
C TYR A 91 -40.01 -6.55 11.94
N ARG A 92 -40.15 -5.22 11.90
CA ARG A 92 -40.92 -4.44 12.86
C ARG A 92 -42.40 -4.84 12.87
N TYR A 93 -43.01 -5.08 11.71
CA TYR A 93 -44.40 -5.56 11.64
C TYR A 93 -44.59 -6.94 12.29
N TYR A 94 -43.60 -7.81 12.23
CA TYR A 94 -43.65 -9.09 12.96
C TYR A 94 -43.34 -8.95 14.45
N GLN A 95 -42.45 -8.01 14.81
CA GLN A 95 -42.08 -7.73 16.20
C GLN A 95 -43.21 -7.06 16.99
N GLU A 96 -43.92 -6.10 16.39
CA GLU A 96 -45.03 -5.35 16.99
C GLU A 96 -46.35 -6.13 16.99
N ALA A 97 -46.46 -7.21 16.21
CA ALA A 97 -47.66 -8.04 16.18
C ALA A 97 -47.87 -8.76 17.52
N SER A 98 -49.10 -8.73 18.04
CA SER A 98 -49.43 -9.36 19.32
C SER A 98 -49.31 -10.89 19.26
N ILE A 99 -49.57 -11.47 18.08
CA ILE A 99 -49.41 -12.91 17.84
C ILE A 99 -49.16 -13.19 16.36
N CYS A 100 -48.27 -14.14 16.08
CA CYS A 100 -48.05 -14.65 14.72
C CYS A 100 -48.69 -16.03 14.53
N TYR A 101 -49.56 -16.14 13.52
CA TYR A 101 -50.10 -17.42 13.07
C TYR A 101 -49.23 -17.96 11.94
N VAL A 102 -48.59 -19.11 12.17
CA VAL A 102 -47.77 -19.79 11.15
C VAL A 102 -48.60 -20.87 10.48
N TYR A 103 -48.89 -20.69 9.20
CA TYR A 103 -49.61 -21.67 8.40
C TYR A 103 -48.63 -22.54 7.60
N LEU A 104 -48.53 -23.83 7.98
CA LEU A 104 -47.66 -24.82 7.36
C LEU A 104 -48.45 -25.68 6.37
N ALA A 105 -48.57 -25.19 5.13
CA ALA A 105 -49.40 -25.76 4.07
C ALA A 105 -49.02 -27.19 3.63
N ASP A 106 -47.81 -27.65 3.95
CA ASP A 106 -47.23 -28.91 3.46
C ASP A 106 -47.17 -30.03 4.50
N ILE A 107 -47.66 -29.81 5.72
CA ILE A 107 -47.62 -30.80 6.80
C ILE A 107 -48.98 -31.03 7.45
N SER A 108 -49.10 -32.15 8.17
CA SER A 108 -50.30 -32.53 8.93
C SER A 108 -50.01 -32.90 10.40
N ALA A 109 -48.74 -32.98 10.80
CA ALA A 109 -48.33 -33.38 12.14
C ALA A 109 -47.00 -32.74 12.57
N VAL A 110 -46.78 -32.61 13.87
CA VAL A 110 -45.55 -32.04 14.47
C VAL A 110 -44.28 -32.77 14.02
N SER A 111 -44.35 -34.10 13.83
CA SER A 111 -43.22 -34.91 13.35
C SER A 111 -42.73 -34.53 11.95
N GLU A 112 -43.55 -33.82 11.17
CA GLU A 112 -43.22 -33.40 9.79
C GLU A 112 -42.63 -31.99 9.73
N ILE A 113 -42.59 -31.24 10.84
CA ILE A 113 -42.10 -29.84 10.91
C ILE A 113 -40.73 -29.69 10.25
N SER A 114 -39.81 -30.62 10.50
CA SER A 114 -38.45 -30.58 9.96
C SER A 114 -38.41 -30.57 8.41
N ASN A 115 -39.44 -31.12 7.77
CA ASN A 115 -39.55 -31.21 6.32
C ASN A 115 -40.34 -30.05 5.71
N SER A 116 -40.95 -29.18 6.52
CA SER A 116 -41.75 -28.09 5.98
C SER A 116 -40.89 -27.09 5.22
N ARG A 117 -41.36 -26.74 4.02
CA ARG A 117 -40.79 -25.71 3.15
C ARG A 117 -40.77 -24.33 3.81
N TRP A 118 -41.57 -24.11 4.85
CA TRP A 118 -41.53 -22.85 5.60
C TRP A 118 -40.15 -22.59 6.20
N PHE A 119 -39.45 -23.61 6.70
CA PHE A 119 -38.10 -23.47 7.27
C PHE A 119 -36.99 -23.32 6.23
N THR A 120 -37.29 -23.47 4.94
CA THR A 120 -36.31 -23.32 3.85
C THR A 120 -36.47 -22.01 3.08
N ARG A 121 -37.47 -21.17 3.40
CA ARG A 121 -37.66 -19.87 2.75
C ARG A 121 -36.83 -18.79 3.45
N GLY A 122 -36.26 -17.84 2.71
CA GLY A 122 -35.46 -16.75 3.29
C GLY A 122 -36.24 -15.88 4.27
N TRP A 123 -37.36 -15.31 3.81
CA TRP A 123 -38.20 -14.36 4.56
C TRP A 123 -38.73 -14.90 5.89
N THR A 124 -39.04 -16.19 5.96
CA THR A 124 -39.59 -16.81 7.18
C THR A 124 -38.58 -16.88 8.33
N LEU A 125 -37.31 -16.54 8.12
CA LEU A 125 -36.33 -16.42 9.20
C LEU A 125 -36.67 -15.27 10.14
N GLN A 126 -36.88 -14.07 9.59
CA GLN A 126 -37.30 -12.93 10.39
C GLN A 126 -38.71 -13.11 10.95
N GLU A 127 -39.59 -13.82 10.23
CA GLU A 127 -40.94 -14.15 10.71
C GLU A 127 -40.92 -15.16 11.87
N LEU A 128 -39.85 -15.95 12.01
CA LEU A 128 -39.63 -16.83 13.17
C LEU A 128 -39.05 -16.08 14.37
N ILE A 129 -38.12 -15.17 14.11
CA ILE A 129 -37.32 -14.53 15.16
C ILE A 129 -38.07 -13.34 15.76
N ALA A 130 -38.63 -12.46 14.93
CA ALA A 130 -39.18 -11.18 15.36
C ALA A 130 -40.39 -11.31 16.32
N PRO A 131 -41.39 -12.19 16.09
CA PRO A 131 -42.54 -12.28 16.98
C PRO A 131 -42.20 -12.91 18.33
N SER A 132 -42.73 -12.31 19.41
CA SER A 132 -42.64 -12.83 20.78
C SER A 132 -43.58 -14.02 21.01
N SER A 133 -44.74 -14.05 20.35
CA SER A 133 -45.75 -15.12 20.47
C SER A 133 -46.12 -15.69 19.11
N MET A 134 -46.12 -17.02 18.99
CA MET A 134 -46.48 -17.70 17.74
C MET A 134 -47.28 -18.98 18.00
N ILE A 135 -48.25 -19.23 17.11
CA ILE A 135 -49.01 -20.49 17.04
C ILE A 135 -48.82 -21.11 15.65
N PHE A 136 -48.45 -22.39 15.63
CA PHE A 136 -48.26 -23.16 14.41
C PHE A 136 -49.52 -23.96 14.07
N PHE A 137 -49.93 -23.88 12.81
CA PHE A 137 -51.07 -24.59 12.26
C PHE A 137 -50.65 -25.47 11.09
N ASP A 138 -51.29 -26.64 10.96
CA ASP A 138 -51.13 -27.52 9.82
C ASP A 138 -51.90 -27.03 8.59
N LYS A 139 -51.82 -27.77 7.48
CA LYS A 139 -52.53 -27.44 6.23
C LYS A 139 -54.06 -27.38 6.36
N HIS A 140 -54.63 -27.92 7.44
CA HIS A 140 -56.06 -27.93 7.76
C HIS A 140 -56.43 -26.96 8.90
N TRP A 141 -55.55 -26.01 9.25
CA TRP A 141 -55.73 -25.06 10.35
C TRP A 141 -55.90 -25.73 11.73
N ARG A 142 -55.34 -26.93 11.91
CA ARG A 142 -55.28 -27.59 13.23
C ARG A 142 -54.06 -27.12 14.00
N HIS A 143 -54.27 -26.81 15.27
CA HIS A 143 -53.22 -26.36 16.17
C HIS A 143 -52.13 -27.44 16.35
N LEU A 144 -50.89 -27.12 15.99
CA LEU A 144 -49.72 -27.99 16.15
C LEU A 144 -48.96 -27.71 17.45
N GLY A 145 -48.91 -26.45 17.88
CA GLY A 145 -48.15 -26.02 19.05
C GLY A 145 -47.80 -24.53 19.01
N THR A 146 -47.22 -24.04 20.10
CA THR A 146 -46.68 -22.68 20.21
C THR A 146 -45.17 -22.68 19.98
N LYS A 147 -44.57 -21.49 19.77
CA LYS A 147 -43.11 -21.30 19.73
C LYS A 147 -42.41 -21.93 20.93
N THR A 148 -42.96 -21.71 22.12
CA THR A 148 -42.43 -22.25 23.39
C THR A 148 -42.60 -23.76 23.51
N SER A 149 -43.75 -24.32 23.12
CA SER A 149 -43.95 -25.78 23.20
C SER A 149 -43.12 -26.56 22.19
N LEU A 150 -42.75 -25.91 21.07
CA LEU A 150 -42.00 -26.52 19.97
C LEU A 150 -40.51 -26.12 19.96
N VAL A 151 -40.02 -25.39 20.97
CA VAL A 151 -38.69 -24.76 20.96
C VAL A 151 -37.56 -25.74 20.63
N GLN A 152 -37.59 -26.95 21.19
CA GLN A 152 -36.57 -27.97 20.95
C GLN A 152 -36.56 -28.44 19.48
N VAL A 153 -37.73 -28.66 18.89
CA VAL A 153 -37.88 -29.06 17.48
C VAL A 153 -37.45 -27.92 16.55
N LEU A 154 -37.84 -26.69 16.88
CA LEU A 154 -37.48 -25.48 16.12
C LEU A 154 -35.97 -25.23 16.17
N SER A 155 -35.35 -25.35 17.35
CA SER A 155 -33.91 -25.19 17.54
C SER A 155 -33.13 -26.22 16.74
N GLN A 156 -33.51 -27.51 16.83
CA GLN A 156 -32.89 -28.57 16.03
C GLN A 156 -33.01 -28.34 14.53
N ARG A 157 -34.14 -27.78 14.06
CA ARG A 157 -34.35 -27.55 12.63
C ARG A 157 -33.59 -26.35 12.09
N THR A 158 -33.47 -25.29 12.89
CA THR A 158 -32.98 -23.99 12.43
C THR A 158 -31.56 -23.67 12.87
N SER A 159 -31.00 -24.46 13.80
CA SER A 159 -29.74 -24.18 14.49
C SER A 159 -29.75 -22.87 15.29
N ILE A 160 -30.93 -22.31 15.55
CA ILE A 160 -31.12 -21.14 16.43
C ILE A 160 -31.20 -21.67 17.86
N ALA A 161 -30.45 -21.06 18.79
CA ALA A 161 -30.45 -21.49 20.18
C ALA A 161 -31.85 -21.29 20.83
N GLU A 162 -32.20 -22.18 21.76
CA GLU A 162 -33.52 -22.18 22.41
C GLU A 162 -33.84 -20.84 23.10
N HIS A 163 -32.84 -20.21 23.74
CA HIS A 163 -33.02 -18.91 24.40
C HIS A 163 -33.39 -17.80 23.40
N ILE A 164 -32.77 -17.74 22.21
CA ILE A 164 -33.09 -16.78 21.14
C ILE A 164 -34.50 -17.00 20.58
N LEU A 165 -34.97 -18.25 20.53
CA LEU A 165 -36.34 -18.54 20.10
C LEU A 165 -37.37 -18.14 21.17
N CYS A 166 -37.01 -18.14 22.44
CA CYS A 166 -37.89 -17.78 23.55
C CYS A 166 -37.88 -16.29 23.90
N ASP A 167 -36.77 -15.58 23.65
CA ASP A 167 -36.58 -14.16 23.96
C ASP A 167 -35.88 -13.45 22.78
N SER A 168 -36.60 -12.56 22.11
CA SER A 168 -36.10 -11.86 20.92
C SER A 168 -35.22 -10.64 21.24
N GLU A 169 -35.24 -10.12 22.48
CA GLU A 169 -34.40 -8.97 22.88
C GLU A 169 -32.91 -9.35 22.97
N GLU A 170 -32.58 -10.64 23.11
CA GLU A 170 -31.20 -11.13 23.18
C GLU A 170 -30.50 -11.23 21.81
N LEU A 171 -31.16 -10.91 20.69
CA LEU A 171 -30.58 -11.04 19.35
C LEU A 171 -29.25 -10.28 19.20
N GLU A 172 -29.13 -9.14 19.87
CA GLU A 172 -27.93 -8.30 19.89
C GLU A 172 -26.70 -9.00 20.49
N THR A 173 -26.91 -9.99 21.37
CA THR A 173 -25.84 -10.76 22.03
C THR A 173 -25.22 -11.82 21.13
N THR A 174 -25.90 -12.17 20.03
CA THR A 174 -25.43 -13.16 19.07
C THR A 174 -24.47 -12.54 18.05
N SER A 175 -23.48 -13.30 17.62
CA SER A 175 -22.50 -12.85 16.63
C SER A 175 -23.12 -12.71 15.23
N ILE A 176 -22.46 -11.94 14.37
CA ILE A 176 -22.84 -11.86 12.96
C ILE A 176 -22.79 -13.26 12.30
N ALA A 177 -21.74 -14.04 12.58
CA ALA A 177 -21.59 -15.39 12.03
C ALA A 177 -22.76 -16.32 12.41
N GLN A 178 -23.23 -16.24 13.66
CA GLN A 178 -24.38 -17.00 14.14
C GLN A 178 -25.64 -16.62 13.36
N ARG A 179 -25.93 -15.31 13.28
CA ARG A 179 -27.11 -14.81 12.55
C ARG A 179 -27.08 -15.18 11.07
N MET A 180 -25.93 -15.10 10.42
CA MET A 180 -25.75 -15.52 9.03
C MET A 180 -25.97 -17.03 8.84
N SER A 181 -25.51 -17.86 9.80
CA SER A 181 -25.65 -19.32 9.75
C SER A 181 -27.12 -19.77 9.71
N TRP A 182 -28.03 -19.03 10.37
CA TRP A 182 -29.46 -19.35 10.40
C TRP A 182 -30.14 -19.19 9.03
N ALA A 183 -29.50 -18.49 8.11
CA ALA A 183 -29.92 -18.33 6.72
C ALA A 183 -29.16 -19.21 5.72
N ALA A 184 -28.15 -19.97 6.16
CA ALA A 184 -27.27 -20.70 5.27
C ALA A 184 -27.99 -21.75 4.40
N ASP A 185 -29.01 -22.42 4.96
CA ASP A 185 -29.81 -23.45 4.26
C ASP A 185 -31.13 -22.91 3.67
N ARG A 186 -31.31 -21.58 3.66
CA ARG A 186 -32.53 -20.93 3.16
C ARG A 186 -32.40 -20.50 1.70
N VAL A 187 -33.52 -20.50 1.00
CA VAL A 187 -33.65 -20.22 -0.43
C VAL A 187 -34.67 -19.11 -0.66
N THR A 188 -34.33 -18.21 -1.58
CA THR A 188 -35.18 -17.11 -2.01
C THR A 188 -35.51 -17.22 -3.48
N THR A 189 -36.64 -16.62 -3.88
CA THR A 189 -37.06 -16.62 -5.29
C THR A 189 -36.17 -15.71 -6.14
N ARG A 190 -35.89 -14.49 -5.64
CA ARG A 190 -34.91 -13.57 -6.23
C ARG A 190 -33.61 -13.68 -5.45
N LYS A 191 -32.48 -13.50 -6.12
CA LYS A 191 -31.16 -13.57 -5.49
C LYS A 191 -30.99 -12.48 -4.43
N GLU A 192 -31.46 -11.28 -4.74
CA GLU A 192 -31.36 -10.09 -3.89
C GLU A 192 -32.13 -10.26 -2.58
N ASP A 193 -33.24 -11.00 -2.60
CA ASP A 193 -34.03 -11.28 -1.40
C ASP A 193 -33.24 -12.08 -0.35
N GLY A 194 -32.17 -12.77 -0.76
CA GLY A 194 -31.25 -13.43 0.19
C GLY A 194 -30.54 -12.43 1.11
N ALA A 195 -30.38 -11.19 0.67
CA ALA A 195 -29.90 -10.08 1.49
C ALA A 195 -31.06 -9.34 2.15
N TYR A 196 -32.13 -9.03 1.41
CA TYR A 196 -33.23 -8.22 1.95
C TYR A 196 -34.00 -8.92 3.09
N SER A 197 -34.13 -10.25 3.04
CA SER A 197 -34.75 -11.03 4.13
C SER A 197 -33.92 -11.06 5.42
N LEU A 198 -32.68 -10.58 5.40
CA LEU A 198 -31.78 -10.51 6.55
C LEU A 198 -31.70 -9.11 7.17
N MET A 199 -32.21 -8.08 6.49
CA MET A 199 -32.13 -6.69 6.94
C MET A 199 -32.63 -6.50 8.37
N GLY A 200 -33.78 -7.09 8.70
CA GLY A 200 -34.34 -7.05 10.05
C GLY A 200 -33.49 -7.75 11.11
N ILE A 201 -32.92 -8.91 10.79
CA ILE A 201 -32.05 -9.69 11.70
C ILE A 201 -30.81 -8.90 12.12
N PHE A 202 -30.33 -8.02 11.24
CA PHE A 202 -29.15 -7.19 11.48
C PHE A 202 -29.48 -5.73 11.84
N GLY A 203 -30.77 -5.35 11.90
CA GLY A 203 -31.18 -3.97 12.14
C GLY A 203 -30.69 -2.99 11.07
N ILE A 204 -30.62 -3.44 9.80
CA ILE A 204 -30.11 -2.66 8.67
C ILE A 204 -31.26 -2.19 7.78
N ASN A 205 -31.20 -0.92 7.36
CA ASN A 205 -32.04 -0.38 6.30
C ASN A 205 -31.19 -0.07 5.06
N MET A 206 -31.63 -0.53 3.89
CA MET A 206 -30.94 -0.28 2.63
C MET A 206 -31.93 -0.22 1.45
N PRO A 207 -31.63 0.57 0.40
CA PRO A 207 -32.48 0.64 -0.80
C PRO A 207 -32.60 -0.70 -1.53
N LEU A 208 -33.82 -1.05 -1.95
CA LEU A 208 -34.08 -2.25 -2.75
C LEU A 208 -33.77 -2.00 -4.24
N LEU A 209 -32.69 -2.59 -4.73
CA LEU A 209 -32.27 -2.51 -6.14
C LEU A 209 -32.42 -3.88 -6.81
N TYR A 210 -33.65 -4.25 -7.17
CA TYR A 210 -33.90 -5.49 -7.92
C TYR A 210 -33.20 -5.47 -9.29
N GLY A 211 -32.43 -6.52 -9.59
CA GLY A 211 -31.57 -6.64 -10.76
C GLY A 211 -30.07 -6.61 -10.45
N GLU A 212 -29.68 -6.31 -9.20
CA GLU A 212 -28.26 -6.31 -8.80
C GLU A 212 -27.70 -7.71 -8.48
N GLY A 213 -28.56 -8.71 -8.34
CA GLY A 213 -28.19 -10.10 -8.06
C GLY A 213 -27.44 -10.26 -6.73
N ASP A 214 -26.33 -11.00 -6.77
CA ASP A 214 -25.55 -11.33 -5.56
C ASP A 214 -24.89 -10.08 -4.92
N LYS A 215 -24.84 -8.93 -5.64
CA LYS A 215 -24.33 -7.65 -5.11
C LYS A 215 -25.12 -7.14 -3.90
N ALA A 216 -26.41 -7.47 -3.81
CA ALA A 216 -27.25 -7.10 -2.67
C ALA A 216 -26.66 -7.62 -1.35
N PHE A 217 -26.09 -8.83 -1.35
CA PHE A 217 -25.50 -9.42 -0.15
C PHE A 217 -24.16 -8.80 0.24
N TYR A 218 -23.37 -8.32 -0.73
CA TYR A 218 -22.18 -7.52 -0.43
C TYR A 218 -22.57 -6.19 0.21
N ARG A 219 -23.58 -5.50 -0.33
CA ARG A 219 -24.10 -4.25 0.25
C ARG A 219 -24.64 -4.43 1.66
N LEU A 220 -25.37 -5.53 1.93
CA LEU A 220 -25.81 -5.85 3.28
C LEU A 220 -24.61 -5.93 4.25
N GLN A 221 -23.55 -6.64 3.88
CA GLN A 221 -22.35 -6.74 4.70
C GLN A 221 -21.64 -5.38 4.87
N GLU A 222 -21.60 -4.55 3.82
CA GLU A 222 -21.06 -3.19 3.93
C GLU A 222 -21.86 -2.34 4.93
N GLU A 223 -23.19 -2.42 4.93
CA GLU A 223 -24.05 -1.71 5.88
C GLU A 223 -23.89 -2.27 7.31
N ILE A 224 -23.74 -3.59 7.48
CA ILE A 224 -23.41 -4.20 8.78
C ILE A 224 -22.08 -3.64 9.33
N MET A 225 -21.06 -3.51 8.48
CA MET A 225 -19.76 -2.95 8.89
C MET A 225 -19.81 -1.48 9.28
N ARG A 226 -20.87 -0.73 8.94
CA ARG A 226 -21.04 0.67 9.39
C ARG A 226 -21.47 0.77 10.85
N VAL A 227 -22.09 -0.28 11.39
CA VAL A 227 -22.71 -0.29 12.72
C VAL A 227 -22.14 -1.34 13.66
N SER A 228 -21.23 -2.20 13.18
CA SER A 228 -20.63 -3.28 13.97
C SER A 228 -19.13 -3.44 13.68
N ASP A 229 -18.36 -3.77 14.73
CA ASP A 229 -16.94 -4.11 14.72
C ASP A 229 -16.69 -5.61 14.95
N ASP A 230 -17.73 -6.45 14.81
CA ASP A 230 -17.64 -7.90 15.03
C ASP A 230 -16.90 -8.61 13.87
N HIS A 231 -15.69 -9.10 14.17
CA HIS A 231 -14.84 -9.83 13.22
C HIS A 231 -15.43 -11.17 12.76
N SER A 232 -16.45 -11.71 13.44
CA SER A 232 -17.13 -12.95 13.03
C SER A 232 -17.78 -12.85 11.64
N LEU A 233 -18.06 -11.63 11.17
CA LEU A 233 -18.48 -11.35 9.79
C LEU A 233 -17.54 -11.97 8.73
N PHE A 234 -16.26 -12.13 9.04
CA PHE A 234 -15.27 -12.68 8.09
C PHE A 234 -15.02 -14.18 8.29
N ALA A 235 -15.63 -14.81 9.30
CA ALA A 235 -15.43 -16.21 9.66
C ALA A 235 -16.38 -17.17 8.90
N TRP A 236 -16.28 -17.13 7.57
CA TRP A 236 -17.04 -17.97 6.64
C TRP A 236 -16.14 -18.87 5.80
N LYS A 237 -16.69 -19.93 5.19
CA LYS A 237 -15.98 -20.82 4.25
C LYS A 237 -16.77 -20.97 2.96
N ALA A 238 -16.11 -20.90 1.80
CA ALA A 238 -16.74 -21.16 0.51
C ALA A 238 -15.76 -21.73 -0.51
N ILE A 239 -16.17 -22.81 -1.18
CA ILE A 239 -15.41 -23.43 -2.27
C ILE A 239 -15.40 -22.51 -3.49
N SER A 240 -14.21 -22.26 -4.06
CA SER A 240 -14.03 -21.47 -5.30
C SER A 240 -14.52 -20.00 -5.23
N ALA A 241 -14.63 -19.42 -4.03
CA ALA A 241 -14.88 -17.99 -3.89
C ALA A 241 -13.64 -17.19 -4.32
N ARG A 242 -13.79 -16.30 -5.32
CA ARG A 242 -12.69 -15.45 -5.77
C ARG A 242 -12.46 -14.29 -4.80
N GLY A 243 -11.40 -14.39 -3.99
CA GLY A 243 -10.47 -13.29 -3.68
C GLY A 243 -10.97 -12.04 -2.98
N GLY A 244 -11.88 -12.15 -1.99
CA GLY A 244 -12.35 -11.01 -1.18
C GLY A 244 -12.65 -11.38 0.27
N LEU A 245 -12.73 -10.37 1.16
CA LEU A 245 -12.99 -10.57 2.59
C LEU A 245 -14.47 -10.89 2.89
N LEU A 246 -15.39 -10.33 2.11
CA LEU A 246 -16.83 -10.49 2.27
C LEU A 246 -17.35 -11.79 1.66
N ALA A 247 -18.34 -12.39 2.32
CA ALA A 247 -18.94 -13.65 1.89
C ALA A 247 -19.78 -13.47 0.64
N PRO A 248 -19.82 -14.47 -0.27
CA PRO A 248 -20.63 -14.38 -1.48
C PRO A 248 -22.14 -14.55 -1.21
N THR A 249 -22.52 -15.38 -0.24
CA THR A 249 -23.90 -15.68 0.16
C THR A 249 -23.96 -16.13 1.63
N PRO A 250 -25.15 -16.14 2.27
CA PRO A 250 -25.32 -16.70 3.62
C PRO A 250 -24.87 -18.16 3.75
N ALA A 251 -24.93 -18.95 2.67
CA ALA A 251 -24.53 -20.35 2.67
C ALA A 251 -23.07 -20.57 3.07
N ALA A 252 -22.20 -19.55 2.94
CA ALA A 252 -20.81 -19.61 3.37
C ALA A 252 -20.65 -19.69 4.91
N PHE A 253 -21.70 -19.40 5.68
CA PHE A 253 -21.71 -19.45 7.14
C PHE A 253 -22.35 -20.72 7.71
N LYS A 254 -22.60 -21.74 6.88
CA LYS A 254 -23.27 -22.98 7.29
C LYS A 254 -22.67 -23.62 8.55
N ASP A 255 -21.34 -23.62 8.65
CA ASP A 255 -20.61 -24.20 9.77
C ASP A 255 -20.14 -23.15 10.79
N SER A 256 -20.72 -21.94 10.77
CA SER A 256 -20.27 -20.81 11.60
C SER A 256 -21.22 -20.49 12.76
N GLY A 257 -22.20 -21.37 13.03
CA GLY A 257 -23.26 -21.16 14.03
C GLY A 257 -22.80 -21.21 15.49
N ASP A 258 -21.57 -21.62 15.74
CA ASP A 258 -20.92 -21.68 17.06
C ASP A 258 -19.82 -20.62 17.23
N ILE A 259 -19.64 -19.73 16.25
CA ILE A 259 -18.62 -18.68 16.28
C ILE A 259 -19.15 -17.47 17.04
N ILE A 260 -18.44 -17.03 18.07
CA ILE A 260 -18.78 -15.89 18.93
C ILE A 260 -17.67 -14.83 18.94
N PRO A 261 -17.98 -13.55 19.18
CA PRO A 261 -16.97 -12.50 19.30
C PRO A 261 -16.11 -12.76 20.54
N TRP A 262 -14.80 -12.63 20.41
CA TRP A 262 -13.86 -12.84 21.51
C TRP A 262 -12.57 -12.08 21.25
N ASN A 263 -12.32 -11.05 22.05
CA ASN A 263 -11.07 -10.29 22.03
C ASN A 263 -10.42 -10.36 23.42
N PRO A 264 -9.36 -11.17 23.60
CA PRO A 264 -8.65 -11.27 24.87
C PRO A 264 -7.64 -10.13 25.10
N PHE A 265 -7.41 -9.26 24.10
CA PHE A 265 -6.35 -8.25 24.13
C PHE A 265 -6.87 -6.85 24.46
N THR A 266 -8.03 -6.49 23.93
CA THR A 266 -8.66 -5.18 24.14
C THR A 266 -10.18 -5.34 24.33
N PRO A 267 -10.83 -4.39 25.05
CA PRO A 267 -12.27 -4.45 25.27
C PRO A 267 -13.10 -4.19 24.01
N TYR A 268 -12.52 -3.54 23.00
CA TYR A 268 -13.19 -3.15 21.75
C TYR A 268 -12.26 -3.33 20.55
N ASN A 269 -12.83 -3.49 19.35
CA ASN A 269 -12.07 -3.58 18.11
C ASN A 269 -11.93 -2.19 17.46
N SER A 270 -10.92 -2.04 16.60
CA SER A 270 -10.81 -0.86 15.73
C SER A 270 -11.91 -0.90 14.67
N PRO A 271 -12.57 0.23 14.35
CA PRO A 271 -13.65 0.25 13.38
C PRO A 271 -13.16 -0.10 11.97
N PHE A 272 -14.02 -0.77 11.19
CA PHE A 272 -13.73 -1.05 9.79
C PHE A 272 -13.84 0.22 8.94
N THR A 273 -12.94 0.39 7.97
CA THR A 273 -13.05 1.47 6.97
C THR A 273 -13.12 0.91 5.57
N ILE A 274 -14.18 1.19 4.82
CA ILE A 274 -14.31 0.78 3.42
C ILE A 274 -13.85 1.92 2.51
N THR A 275 -12.97 1.61 1.56
CA THR A 275 -12.49 2.54 0.53
C THR A 275 -12.56 1.90 -0.85
N ASN A 276 -12.29 2.69 -1.89
CA ASN A 276 -12.10 2.15 -3.25
C ASN A 276 -10.93 1.16 -3.39
N LYS A 277 -10.05 1.04 -2.39
CA LYS A 277 -8.97 0.03 -2.35
C LYS A 277 -9.41 -1.31 -1.75
N GLY A 278 -10.42 -1.29 -0.89
CA GLY A 278 -10.83 -2.45 -0.10
C GLY A 278 -11.25 -2.10 1.33
N VAL A 279 -11.37 -3.14 2.14
CA VAL A 279 -11.66 -3.07 3.58
C VAL A 279 -10.36 -2.87 4.34
N HIS A 280 -10.27 -1.79 5.12
CA HIS A 280 -9.19 -1.55 6.07
C HIS A 280 -9.64 -2.02 7.46
N MET A 281 -8.79 -2.82 8.10
CA MET A 281 -8.97 -3.27 9.48
C MET A 281 -7.63 -3.43 10.18
N GLU A 282 -7.63 -3.37 11.50
CA GLU A 282 -6.47 -3.68 12.31
C GLU A 282 -6.63 -5.07 12.93
N ALA A 283 -5.66 -5.94 12.68
CA ALA A 283 -5.65 -7.28 13.24
C ALA A 283 -4.22 -7.83 13.38
N PRO A 284 -3.98 -8.76 14.31
CA PRO A 284 -2.73 -9.51 14.33
C PRO A 284 -2.55 -10.29 13.03
N PHE A 285 -1.34 -10.22 12.46
CA PHE A 285 -1.01 -10.91 11.21
C PHE A 285 0.21 -11.82 11.39
N ILE A 286 0.08 -13.08 10.99
CA ILE A 286 1.13 -14.10 11.11
C ILE A 286 1.60 -14.52 9.71
N ALA A 287 2.77 -14.05 9.28
CA ALA A 287 3.36 -14.50 8.03
C ALA A 287 3.73 -15.99 8.10
N GLN A 288 3.36 -16.75 7.07
CA GLN A 288 3.55 -18.20 7.01
C GLN A 288 4.71 -18.60 6.09
N ASP A 289 4.91 -17.87 4.99
CA ASP A 289 5.96 -18.18 4.01
C ASP A 289 6.42 -16.94 3.23
N THR A 290 7.37 -17.13 2.33
CA THR A 290 7.96 -16.07 1.49
C THR A 290 7.09 -15.69 0.29
N SER A 291 5.95 -16.35 0.06
CA SER A 291 5.04 -16.05 -1.06
C SER A 291 4.04 -14.94 -0.76
N GLY A 292 4.21 -14.23 0.37
CA GLY A 292 3.28 -13.20 0.83
C GLY A 292 2.07 -13.75 1.60
N ARG A 293 2.02 -15.05 1.91
CA ARG A 293 0.90 -15.65 2.64
C ARG A 293 1.05 -15.49 4.14
N GLY A 294 -0.07 -15.28 4.81
CA GLY A 294 -0.16 -15.27 6.26
C GLY A 294 -1.59 -15.36 6.78
N LEU A 295 -1.71 -15.49 8.10
CA LEU A 295 -2.97 -15.59 8.82
C LEU A 295 -3.34 -14.23 9.39
N CYS A 296 -4.53 -13.74 9.05
CA CYS A 296 -5.18 -12.65 9.77
C CYS A 296 -5.99 -13.22 10.92
N VAL A 297 -5.59 -12.93 12.15
CA VAL A 297 -6.28 -13.42 13.36
C VAL A 297 -7.49 -12.55 13.63
N LEU A 298 -8.67 -13.16 13.59
CA LEU A 298 -9.94 -12.52 13.87
C LEU A 298 -10.21 -12.55 15.37
N HIS A 299 -10.85 -11.49 15.90
CA HIS A 299 -11.25 -11.42 17.29
C HIS A 299 -12.58 -12.17 17.52
N CYS A 300 -12.58 -13.45 17.17
CA CYS A 300 -13.68 -14.38 17.37
C CYS A 300 -13.15 -15.80 17.64
N THR A 301 -14.00 -16.61 18.28
CA THR A 301 -13.69 -18.00 18.65
C THR A 301 -14.92 -18.87 18.54
N THR A 302 -14.75 -20.18 18.69
CA THR A 302 -15.84 -21.15 18.79
C THR A 302 -16.30 -21.28 20.25
N ILE A 303 -17.60 -21.46 20.49
CA ILE A 303 -18.15 -21.74 21.83
C ILE A 303 -17.39 -22.90 22.48
N GLY A 304 -16.87 -22.67 23.69
CA GLY A 304 -16.08 -23.66 24.43
C GLY A 304 -14.58 -23.70 24.11
N MET A 305 -14.09 -22.89 23.15
CA MET A 305 -12.69 -22.87 22.70
C MET A 305 -12.00 -21.52 22.95
N ARG A 306 -12.23 -20.90 24.12
CA ARG A 306 -11.71 -19.56 24.46
C ARG A 306 -10.17 -19.46 24.48
N ASP A 307 -9.47 -20.59 24.48
CA ASP A 307 -8.02 -20.73 24.33
C ASP A 307 -7.54 -20.56 22.88
N LYS A 308 -8.45 -20.44 21.90
CA LYS A 308 -8.11 -20.30 20.48
C LYS A 308 -8.85 -19.14 19.83
N LEU A 309 -8.20 -18.50 18.87
CA LEU A 309 -8.81 -17.50 17.99
C LEU A 309 -8.89 -18.04 16.56
N ILE A 310 -9.93 -17.63 15.84
CA ILE A 310 -10.10 -17.99 14.44
C ILE A 310 -9.20 -17.10 13.59
N ALA A 311 -8.60 -17.65 12.53
CA ALA A 311 -7.84 -16.89 11.56
C ALA A 311 -8.21 -17.24 10.13
N VAL A 312 -8.06 -16.25 9.25
CA VAL A 312 -8.30 -16.38 7.80
C VAL A 312 -7.00 -16.19 7.04
N HIS A 313 -6.83 -16.95 5.96
CA HIS A 313 -5.66 -16.87 5.09
C HIS A 313 -5.74 -15.63 4.19
N LEU A 314 -4.70 -14.81 4.25
CA LEU A 314 -4.50 -13.67 3.35
C LEU A 314 -3.19 -13.82 2.59
N ARG A 315 -3.15 -13.29 1.37
CA ARG A 315 -1.93 -13.13 0.57
C ARG A 315 -1.72 -11.66 0.24
N ASP A 316 -0.53 -11.15 0.51
CA ASP A 316 -0.07 -9.87 -0.01
C ASP A 316 0.45 -10.04 -1.44
N VAL A 317 -0.35 -9.58 -2.40
CA VAL A 317 -0.10 -9.81 -3.83
C VAL A 317 1.18 -9.13 -4.31
N TYR A 318 1.59 -8.04 -3.65
CA TYR A 318 2.72 -7.22 -4.11
C TYR A 318 3.91 -7.24 -3.16
N LEU A 319 3.84 -7.98 -2.04
CA LEU A 319 4.86 -8.01 -0.99
C LEU A 319 5.16 -6.60 -0.42
N THR A 320 4.12 -5.78 -0.30
CA THR A 320 4.19 -4.38 0.14
C THR A 320 3.66 -4.16 1.55
N MET A 321 3.07 -5.17 2.18
CA MET A 321 2.24 -5.11 3.39
C MET A 321 1.03 -4.18 3.27
N GLU A 322 0.63 -3.82 2.05
CA GLU A 322 -0.41 -2.82 1.79
C GLU A 322 -1.66 -3.36 1.11
N HIS A 323 -1.57 -4.48 0.38
CA HIS A 323 -2.68 -4.96 -0.43
C HIS A 323 -2.81 -6.47 -0.30
N PHE A 324 -3.81 -6.87 0.47
CA PHE A 324 -4.10 -8.26 0.74
C PHE A 324 -5.29 -8.75 -0.05
N GLU A 325 -5.30 -10.03 -0.37
CA GLU A 325 -6.47 -10.76 -0.85
C GLU A 325 -6.69 -11.98 0.03
N ARG A 326 -7.95 -12.36 0.23
CA ARG A 326 -8.26 -13.61 0.93
C ARG A 326 -7.94 -14.79 0.01
N CYS A 327 -7.14 -15.73 0.52
CA CYS A 327 -6.86 -17.01 -0.14
C CYS A 327 -7.38 -18.16 0.73
N ARG A 328 -7.35 -19.41 0.22
CA ARG A 328 -7.87 -20.61 0.91
C ARG A 328 -9.24 -20.38 1.56
N THR A 329 -10.18 -19.93 0.75
CA THR A 329 -11.52 -19.51 1.20
C THR A 329 -12.38 -20.67 1.70
N ASP A 330 -11.95 -21.91 1.50
CA ASP A 330 -12.55 -23.15 1.97
C ASP A 330 -12.12 -23.57 3.38
N GLU A 331 -11.13 -22.88 3.97
CA GLU A 331 -10.55 -23.22 5.27
C GLU A 331 -10.66 -22.06 6.29
N LEU A 332 -10.78 -22.41 7.57
CA LEU A 332 -10.57 -21.53 8.72
C LEU A 332 -9.49 -22.16 9.59
N GLU A 333 -8.63 -21.33 10.20
CA GLU A 333 -7.55 -21.78 11.06
C GLU A 333 -7.83 -21.41 12.52
N TRP A 334 -7.26 -22.16 13.46
CA TRP A 334 -7.34 -21.86 14.89
C TRP A 334 -5.96 -21.61 15.47
N VAL A 335 -5.74 -20.40 15.97
CA VAL A 335 -4.50 -19.95 16.58
C VAL A 335 -4.62 -20.08 18.10
N ASN A 336 -3.74 -20.89 18.72
CA ASN A 336 -3.76 -21.12 20.16
C ASN A 336 -3.14 -19.93 20.91
N LEU A 337 -3.90 -19.37 21.86
CA LEU A 337 -3.51 -18.23 22.69
C LEU A 337 -2.30 -18.51 23.59
N ASP A 338 -2.10 -19.75 24.05
CA ASP A 338 -0.94 -20.13 24.86
C ASP A 338 0.37 -19.99 24.07
N SER A 339 0.30 -20.20 22.76
CA SER A 339 1.40 -19.97 21.83
C SER A 339 1.40 -18.57 21.23
N PHE A 340 0.34 -17.79 21.47
CA PHE A 340 0.13 -16.50 20.83
C PHE A 340 0.72 -15.37 21.66
N ASN A 341 1.80 -14.78 21.15
CA ASN A 341 2.39 -13.61 21.75
C ASN A 341 2.26 -12.41 20.81
N LEU A 342 1.59 -11.34 21.24
CA LEU A 342 1.46 -10.09 20.47
C LEU A 342 2.81 -9.47 20.08
N THR A 343 3.88 -9.72 20.84
CA THR A 343 5.23 -9.27 20.44
C THR A 343 5.78 -10.07 19.26
N GLN A 344 5.34 -11.33 19.10
CA GLN A 344 5.69 -12.20 17.97
C GLN A 344 4.71 -12.03 16.80
N TYR A 345 3.48 -11.59 17.08
CA TYR A 345 2.39 -11.43 16.12
C TYR A 345 1.84 -10.01 16.19
N PRO A 346 2.56 -9.04 15.60
CA PRO A 346 2.20 -7.64 15.72
C PRO A 346 0.88 -7.34 14.99
N VAL A 347 0.10 -6.42 15.56
CA VAL A 347 -1.08 -5.86 14.91
C VAL A 347 -0.66 -5.07 13.67
N ARG A 348 -1.36 -5.31 12.55
CA ARG A 348 -1.13 -4.66 11.26
C ARG A 348 -2.39 -3.96 10.79
N SER A 349 -2.20 -2.82 10.12
CA SER A 349 -3.24 -2.19 9.30
C SER A 349 -3.32 -2.94 7.97
N LEU A 350 -4.35 -3.76 7.81
CA LEU A 350 -4.55 -4.61 6.64
C LEU A 350 -5.58 -3.96 5.71
N CYS A 351 -5.25 -3.80 4.43
CA CYS A 351 -6.19 -3.42 3.39
C CYS A 351 -6.49 -4.63 2.50
N ILE A 352 -7.64 -5.26 2.72
CA ILE A 352 -8.07 -6.45 1.98
C ILE A 352 -8.96 -6.03 0.81
N ARG A 353 -8.60 -6.43 -0.41
CA ARG A 353 -9.35 -6.12 -1.63
C ARG A 353 -10.78 -6.65 -1.54
N LEU A 354 -11.72 -5.81 -1.99
CA LEU A 354 -13.09 -6.23 -2.27
C LEU A 354 -13.12 -6.88 -3.65
N HIS A 355 -13.48 -8.17 -3.71
CA HIS A 355 -13.82 -8.81 -4.96
C HIS A 355 -15.33 -8.72 -5.17
N LEU A 356 -15.76 -7.65 -5.84
CA LEU A 356 -17.13 -7.59 -6.31
C LEU A 356 -17.29 -8.57 -7.50
N PRO A 357 -18.41 -9.28 -7.63
CA PRO A 357 -18.68 -10.14 -8.78
C PRO A 357 -18.49 -9.36 -10.08
N SER A 358 -17.46 -9.74 -10.86
CA SER A 358 -17.18 -9.12 -12.16
C SER A 358 -18.32 -9.37 -13.14
N THR A 359 -18.70 -8.35 -13.91
CA THR A 359 -19.67 -8.45 -15.01
C THR A 359 -19.11 -9.21 -16.23
N SER A 360 -17.86 -9.66 -16.18
CA SER A 360 -17.17 -10.31 -17.29
C SER A 360 -17.66 -11.75 -17.51
N LYS A 361 -18.37 -11.95 -18.62
CA LYS A 361 -18.74 -13.27 -19.16
C LYS A 361 -17.49 -14.01 -19.65
N ARG A 362 -16.98 -14.95 -18.85
CA ARG A 362 -16.48 -16.30 -19.21
C ARG A 362 -15.57 -16.84 -18.08
N PRO A 363 -15.70 -18.11 -17.68
CA PRO A 363 -14.64 -18.74 -16.91
C PRO A 363 -13.42 -18.83 -17.82
N ARG A 364 -12.37 -18.04 -17.55
CA ARG A 364 -11.05 -18.28 -18.13
C ARG A 364 -10.52 -19.57 -17.50
N HIS A 365 -10.85 -20.70 -18.10
CA HIS A 365 -10.33 -22.03 -17.74
C HIS A 365 -8.79 -22.14 -17.77
N LYS A 366 -8.07 -21.08 -18.17
CA LYS A 366 -6.60 -21.03 -18.22
C LYS A 366 -5.92 -20.29 -17.07
N GLU A 367 -6.65 -19.54 -16.23
CA GLU A 367 -6.04 -18.84 -15.08
C GLU A 367 -6.00 -19.72 -13.82
N ALA A 368 -6.99 -20.60 -13.63
CA ALA A 368 -7.01 -21.54 -12.48
C ALA A 368 -5.83 -22.55 -12.48
N GLN A 369 -5.23 -22.81 -13.65
CA GLN A 369 -4.06 -23.70 -13.77
C GLN A 369 -2.74 -22.99 -13.44
N ALA A 370 -2.69 -21.66 -13.54
CA ALA A 370 -1.53 -20.88 -13.12
C ALA A 370 -1.50 -20.68 -11.60
N ASP A 371 -2.67 -20.52 -10.95
CA ASP A 371 -2.77 -20.39 -9.50
C ASP A 371 -2.48 -21.73 -8.79
N ALA A 372 -2.95 -22.86 -9.34
CA ALA A 372 -2.74 -24.20 -8.77
C ALA A 372 -1.28 -24.72 -8.89
N LEU A 373 -0.45 -24.11 -9.74
CA LEU A 373 0.96 -24.50 -9.91
C LEU A 373 1.92 -23.77 -8.93
N SER A 374 1.42 -22.89 -8.05
CA SER A 374 2.23 -22.25 -7.00
C SER A 374 1.94 -22.75 -5.58
N ASP A 375 0.95 -23.62 -5.41
CA ASP A 375 0.47 -24.08 -4.09
C ASP A 375 1.21 -25.31 -3.52
N ALA A 376 2.34 -25.69 -4.13
CA ALA A 376 3.26 -26.63 -3.51
C ALA A 376 3.79 -26.02 -2.20
N SER A 377 3.32 -26.59 -1.09
CA SER A 377 3.70 -26.29 0.28
C SER A 377 5.23 -26.28 0.45
N THR A 378 5.83 -25.11 0.35
CA THR A 378 7.14 -24.84 0.93
C THR A 378 6.89 -24.30 2.33
N ALA A 379 6.59 -25.21 3.26
CA ALA A 379 6.82 -24.93 4.67
C ALA A 379 8.33 -24.74 4.81
N VAL A 380 8.77 -23.48 4.77
CA VAL A 380 10.20 -23.18 4.88
C VAL A 380 10.60 -23.50 6.31
N GLU A 381 11.43 -24.55 6.47
CA GLU A 381 12.12 -24.80 7.71
C GLU A 381 12.87 -23.51 8.11
N ARG A 382 12.59 -22.99 9.32
CA ARG A 382 13.19 -21.77 9.89
C ARG A 382 14.72 -21.72 9.78
N ASN A 383 15.38 -22.86 9.59
CA ASN A 383 16.83 -23.02 9.55
C ASN A 383 17.49 -22.69 8.19
N GLY A 384 16.71 -22.42 7.14
CA GLY A 384 17.22 -22.09 5.80
C GLY A 384 16.99 -20.65 5.32
N LEU A 385 16.35 -19.81 6.14
CA LEU A 385 16.06 -18.42 5.75
C LEU A 385 17.31 -17.56 5.91
N PHE A 386 17.66 -16.86 4.84
CA PHE A 386 18.68 -15.81 4.88
C PHE A 386 18.37 -14.78 5.95
N SER A 387 19.41 -14.25 6.59
CA SER A 387 19.26 -13.05 7.42
C SER A 387 18.73 -11.88 6.55
N LEU A 388 18.05 -10.91 7.17
CA LEU A 388 17.51 -9.76 6.41
C LEU A 388 18.57 -9.08 5.52
N PRO A 389 19.82 -8.86 5.97
CA PRO A 389 20.84 -8.28 5.11
C PRO A 389 21.21 -9.13 3.90
N GLU A 390 21.30 -10.45 4.07
CA GLU A 390 21.60 -11.40 3.00
C GLU A 390 20.45 -11.46 1.98
N ALA A 391 19.20 -11.56 2.46
CA ALA A 391 18.02 -11.58 1.60
C ALA A 391 17.89 -10.28 0.79
N ALA A 392 18.09 -9.12 1.43
CA ALA A 392 18.04 -7.83 0.76
C ALA A 392 19.18 -7.65 -0.26
N SER A 393 20.38 -8.14 0.05
CA SER A 393 21.52 -8.12 -0.87
C SER A 393 21.37 -9.10 -2.03
N ALA A 394 20.63 -10.19 -1.84
CA ALA A 394 20.29 -11.17 -2.88
C ALA A 394 19.06 -10.76 -3.72
N GLY A 395 18.27 -9.79 -3.26
CA GLY A 395 17.05 -9.35 -3.93
C GLY A 395 15.85 -10.25 -3.70
N ASP A 396 15.90 -11.10 -2.66
CA ASP A 396 14.82 -12.01 -2.30
C ASP A 396 13.70 -11.25 -1.57
N ALA A 397 12.79 -10.69 -2.37
CA ALA A 397 11.64 -9.96 -1.87
C ALA A 397 10.74 -10.78 -0.94
N GLY A 398 10.62 -12.09 -1.16
CA GLY A 398 9.77 -12.96 -0.37
C GLY A 398 10.32 -13.13 1.05
N THR A 399 11.62 -13.41 1.17
CA THR A 399 12.28 -13.50 2.49
C THR A 399 12.30 -12.15 3.20
N VAL A 400 12.56 -11.05 2.48
CA VAL A 400 12.49 -9.70 3.07
C VAL A 400 11.09 -9.41 3.61
N TRP A 401 10.05 -9.68 2.82
CA TRP A 401 8.65 -9.51 3.25
C TRP A 401 8.33 -10.36 4.48
N PHE A 402 8.70 -11.64 4.49
CA PHE A 402 8.42 -12.56 5.58
C PHE A 402 9.04 -12.10 6.91
N ILE A 403 10.30 -11.64 6.87
CA ILE A 403 10.98 -11.11 8.06
C ILE A 403 10.31 -9.83 8.55
N LEU A 404 10.02 -8.88 7.64
CA LEU A 404 9.38 -7.61 8.00
C LEU A 404 7.97 -7.81 8.53
N ALA A 405 7.21 -8.75 7.98
CA ALA A 405 5.85 -9.06 8.40
C ALA A 405 5.80 -9.56 9.85
N GLN A 406 6.83 -10.24 10.33
CA GLN A 406 6.95 -10.71 11.73
C GLN A 406 7.58 -9.69 12.68
N ALA A 407 8.26 -8.67 12.17
CA ALA A 407 8.98 -7.70 13.00
C ALA A 407 8.02 -6.84 13.83
N SER A 408 8.33 -6.58 15.10
CA SER A 408 7.55 -5.61 15.90
C SER A 408 7.48 -4.24 15.19
N SER A 409 6.39 -3.48 15.37
CA SER A 409 6.17 -2.23 14.61
C SER A 409 7.33 -1.22 14.74
N GLY A 410 8.01 -1.16 15.89
CA GLY A 410 9.20 -0.31 16.08
C GLY A 410 10.43 -0.79 15.30
N THR A 411 10.75 -2.09 15.38
CA THR A 411 11.94 -2.66 14.72
C THR A 411 11.77 -2.84 13.21
N MET A 412 10.52 -3.01 12.76
CA MET A 412 10.19 -3.17 11.33
C MET A 412 10.70 -1.98 10.51
N HIS A 413 10.62 -0.78 11.08
CA HIS A 413 11.07 0.45 10.44
C HIS A 413 12.59 0.43 10.17
N ASP A 414 13.38 0.17 11.21
CA ASP A 414 14.85 0.12 11.09
C ASP A 414 15.31 -1.01 10.15
N GLN A 415 14.60 -2.15 10.20
CA GLN A 415 14.85 -3.28 9.30
C GLN A 415 14.52 -2.94 7.85
N ALA A 416 13.37 -2.33 7.57
CA ALA A 416 12.97 -1.93 6.22
C ALA A 416 13.94 -0.89 5.64
N ARG A 417 14.42 0.05 6.46
CA ARG A 417 15.47 1.03 6.10
C ARG A 417 16.78 0.34 5.72
N SER A 418 17.24 -0.62 6.52
CA SER A 418 18.46 -1.37 6.18
C SER A 418 18.26 -2.18 4.89
N ALA A 419 17.10 -2.81 4.72
CA ALA A 419 16.81 -3.63 3.56
C ALA A 419 16.79 -2.81 2.26
N ILE A 420 16.17 -1.62 2.25
CA ILE A 420 16.13 -0.78 1.05
C ILE A 420 17.52 -0.27 0.66
N CYS A 421 18.39 0.09 1.62
CA CYS A 421 19.76 0.51 1.31
C CYS A 421 20.58 -0.63 0.71
N LEU A 422 20.48 -1.84 1.27
CA LEU A 422 21.18 -3.02 0.75
C LEU A 422 20.69 -3.44 -0.63
N ALA A 423 19.36 -3.44 -0.85
CA ALA A 423 18.76 -3.69 -2.15
C ALA A 423 19.19 -2.64 -3.19
N ALA A 424 19.23 -1.36 -2.80
CA ALA A 424 19.70 -0.26 -3.63
C ALA A 424 21.18 -0.39 -3.99
N ARG A 425 22.03 -0.84 -3.05
CA ARG A 425 23.46 -1.09 -3.29
C ARG A 425 23.67 -2.24 -4.28
N ALA A 426 22.91 -3.33 -4.10
CA ALA A 426 23.01 -4.54 -4.91
C ALA A 426 22.32 -4.45 -6.28
N GLY A 427 21.47 -3.44 -6.52
CA GLY A 427 20.84 -3.22 -7.83
C GLY A 427 19.47 -3.88 -8.02
N HIS A 428 18.78 -4.23 -6.93
CA HIS A 428 17.49 -4.93 -6.99
C HIS A 428 16.30 -3.98 -7.11
N GLU A 429 16.01 -3.55 -8.34
CA GLU A 429 14.95 -2.57 -8.64
C GLU A 429 13.56 -2.99 -8.13
N SER A 430 13.17 -4.25 -8.33
CA SER A 430 11.85 -4.77 -7.90
C SER A 430 11.66 -4.64 -6.39
N LEU A 431 12.68 -5.06 -5.62
CA LEU A 431 12.65 -5.00 -4.16
C LEU A 431 12.64 -3.54 -3.67
N VAL A 432 13.42 -2.65 -4.27
CA VAL A 432 13.38 -1.21 -3.95
C VAL A 432 12.01 -0.61 -4.25
N SER A 433 11.38 -0.99 -5.38
CA SER A 433 10.03 -0.54 -5.74
C SER A 433 8.98 -1.00 -4.73
N GLN A 434 9.01 -2.27 -4.33
CA GLN A 434 8.11 -2.82 -3.32
C GLN A 434 8.28 -2.16 -1.95
N LEU A 435 9.53 -2.00 -1.50
CA LEU A 435 9.83 -1.34 -0.23
C LEU A 435 9.40 0.13 -0.25
N LEU A 436 9.57 0.85 -1.37
CA LEU A 436 9.11 2.24 -1.51
C LEU A 436 7.59 2.36 -1.68
N ALA A 437 6.87 1.30 -2.03
CA ALA A 437 5.41 1.35 -2.20
C ALA A 437 4.65 1.35 -0.86
N ARG A 438 5.28 0.92 0.24
CA ARG A 438 4.68 0.84 1.58
C ARG A 438 4.28 2.23 2.12
N ARG A 439 3.24 2.34 2.97
CA ARG A 439 2.80 3.64 3.56
C ARG A 439 3.76 4.18 4.61
N ASP A 440 4.43 3.31 5.35
CA ASP A 440 5.39 3.67 6.41
C ASP A 440 6.72 4.23 5.88
N THR A 441 6.90 4.30 4.56
CA THR A 441 8.11 4.79 3.88
C THR A 441 8.45 6.25 4.07
N SER A 442 7.48 7.08 4.46
CA SER A 442 7.69 8.53 4.58
C SER A 442 8.72 8.91 5.65
N THR A 443 9.05 8.00 6.59
CA THR A 443 10.06 8.19 7.63
C THR A 443 11.30 7.29 7.47
N LEU A 444 11.44 6.58 6.34
CA LEU A 444 12.47 5.55 6.05
C LEU A 444 13.63 6.03 5.15
N ILE A 445 13.81 7.34 4.99
CA ILE A 445 14.60 7.86 3.87
C ILE A 445 16.11 7.67 4.07
N THR A 446 16.62 7.65 5.31
CA THR A 446 18.06 7.64 5.60
C THR A 446 18.48 6.52 6.55
N ASP A 447 19.67 5.94 6.36
CA ASP A 447 20.34 5.04 7.31
C ASP A 447 20.86 5.77 8.56
N SER A 448 21.59 5.06 9.43
CA SER A 448 22.18 5.63 10.66
C SER A 448 23.20 6.74 10.39
N GLU A 449 23.77 6.81 9.20
CA GLU A 449 24.68 7.87 8.77
C GLU A 449 23.95 8.99 8.01
N GLY A 450 22.62 8.96 7.94
CA GLY A 450 21.88 9.96 7.18
C GLY A 450 21.89 9.70 5.66
N ARG A 451 22.41 8.57 5.17
CA ARG A 451 22.47 8.27 3.74
C ARG A 451 21.18 7.65 3.24
N THR A 452 20.74 8.09 2.07
CA THR A 452 19.52 7.57 1.44
C THR A 452 19.76 6.36 0.55
N ALA A 453 18.70 5.60 0.24
CA ALA A 453 18.75 4.57 -0.81
C ALA A 453 19.26 5.13 -2.15
N LEU A 454 18.96 6.39 -2.46
CA LEU A 454 19.51 7.09 -3.63
C LEU A 454 21.02 7.26 -3.55
N SER A 455 21.57 7.54 -2.36
CA SER A 455 23.01 7.70 -2.14
C SER A 455 23.75 6.36 -2.30
N HIS A 456 23.18 5.26 -1.81
CA HIS A 456 23.71 3.90 -1.99
C HIS A 456 23.63 3.45 -3.46
N ALA A 457 22.51 3.72 -4.13
CA ALA A 457 22.37 3.43 -5.56
C ALA A 457 23.38 4.23 -6.41
N ALA A 458 23.59 5.51 -6.08
CA ALA A 458 24.55 6.37 -6.76
C ALA A 458 26.02 5.94 -6.55
N GLU A 459 26.37 5.50 -5.33
CA GLU A 459 27.69 4.97 -4.98
C GLU A 459 28.07 3.74 -5.81
N CYS A 460 27.10 2.85 -6.07
CA CYS A 460 27.32 1.62 -6.83
C CYS A 460 26.92 1.70 -8.31
N GLY A 461 26.52 2.88 -8.80
CA GLY A 461 26.20 3.10 -10.21
C GLY A 461 24.90 2.46 -10.69
N GLN A 462 23.93 2.27 -9.80
CA GLN A 462 22.66 1.60 -10.08
C GLN A 462 21.66 2.52 -10.78
N GLU A 463 21.87 2.72 -12.08
CA GLU A 463 21.17 3.69 -12.92
C GLU A 463 19.63 3.55 -12.91
N ALA A 464 19.12 2.32 -13.00
CA ALA A 464 17.69 2.05 -13.02
C ALA A 464 17.01 2.50 -11.72
N ILE A 465 17.65 2.24 -10.58
CA ILE A 465 17.18 2.62 -9.25
C ILE A 465 17.25 4.14 -9.07
N VAL A 466 18.33 4.78 -9.50
CA VAL A 466 18.44 6.26 -9.49
C VAL A 466 17.30 6.88 -10.29
N ARG A 467 17.03 6.39 -11.50
CA ARG A 467 15.92 6.88 -12.33
C ARG A 467 14.55 6.66 -11.69
N PHE A 468 14.32 5.49 -11.11
CA PHE A 468 13.08 5.15 -10.42
C PHE A 468 12.83 6.09 -9.23
N ILE A 469 13.81 6.23 -8.34
CA ILE A 469 13.71 7.10 -7.15
C ILE A 469 13.44 8.55 -7.56
N LEU A 470 14.19 9.08 -8.54
CA LEU A 470 14.00 10.45 -9.05
C LEU A 470 12.61 10.68 -9.69
N SER A 471 11.94 9.62 -10.15
CA SER A 471 10.59 9.71 -10.71
C SER A 471 9.50 9.67 -9.64
N SER A 472 9.79 9.13 -8.45
CA SER A 472 8.83 8.91 -7.38
C SER A 472 8.55 10.14 -6.48
N ALA A 473 9.40 11.19 -6.55
CA ALA A 473 9.38 12.38 -5.70
C ALA A 473 9.41 12.14 -4.16
N ARG A 474 9.58 10.89 -3.70
CA ARG A 474 9.56 10.53 -2.28
C ARG A 474 10.87 10.87 -1.55
N ILE A 475 12.01 10.79 -2.24
CA ILE A 475 13.34 11.06 -1.69
C ILE A 475 13.88 12.32 -2.35
N HIS A 476 14.23 13.33 -1.55
CA HIS A 476 14.82 14.55 -2.08
C HIS A 476 16.25 14.26 -2.59
N PRO A 477 16.59 14.61 -3.84
CA PRO A 477 17.89 14.29 -4.42
C PRO A 477 19.09 14.93 -3.70
N ASP A 478 18.91 16.12 -3.13
CA ASP A 478 19.92 16.83 -2.31
C ASP A 478 19.93 16.43 -0.82
N THR A 479 19.30 15.31 -0.43
CA THR A 479 19.39 14.83 0.96
C THR A 479 20.86 14.62 1.32
N ARG A 480 21.29 15.20 2.45
CA ARG A 480 22.67 15.15 2.94
C ARG A 480 22.80 14.17 4.09
N ASP A 481 23.88 13.40 4.07
CA ASP A 481 24.28 12.54 5.17
C ASP A 481 24.93 13.34 6.32
N ILE A 482 25.38 12.65 7.38
CA ILE A 482 26.06 13.28 8.53
C ILE A 482 27.36 14.01 8.15
N HIS A 483 27.96 13.67 7.01
CA HIS A 483 29.17 14.31 6.50
C HIS A 483 28.85 15.50 5.59
N GLY A 484 27.59 15.70 5.21
CA GLY A 484 27.15 16.73 4.27
C GLY A 484 27.17 16.28 2.80
N LEU A 485 27.40 14.99 2.53
CA LEU A 485 27.52 14.43 1.19
C LEU A 485 26.14 14.08 0.63
N THR A 486 25.98 14.24 -0.68
CA THR A 486 24.74 13.92 -1.41
C THR A 486 24.96 12.73 -2.35
N ALA A 487 23.87 12.17 -2.89
CA ALA A 487 23.95 11.12 -3.90
C ALA A 487 24.78 11.53 -5.13
N LEU A 488 24.76 12.81 -5.53
CA LEU A 488 25.59 13.31 -6.62
C LEU A 488 27.08 13.21 -6.28
N TRP A 489 27.47 13.53 -5.05
CA TRP A 489 28.86 13.41 -4.63
C TRP A 489 29.34 11.96 -4.76
N TYR A 490 28.56 10.99 -4.27
CA TYR A 490 28.88 9.56 -4.40
C TYR A 490 28.98 9.11 -5.86
N ALA A 491 28.03 9.50 -6.72
CA ALA A 491 28.09 9.17 -8.15
C ALA A 491 29.36 9.70 -8.82
N VAL A 492 29.77 10.93 -8.50
CA VAL A 492 30.95 11.55 -9.11
C VAL A 492 32.25 10.97 -8.55
N TYR A 493 32.34 10.79 -7.23
CA TYR A 493 33.51 10.19 -6.56
C TYR A 493 33.83 8.79 -7.09
N HIS A 494 32.80 7.95 -7.28
CA HIS A 494 32.92 6.60 -7.81
C HIS A 494 32.89 6.52 -9.36
N ARG A 495 32.90 7.67 -10.06
CA ARG A 495 32.95 7.77 -11.54
C ARG A 495 31.75 7.14 -12.25
N HIS A 496 30.58 7.16 -11.62
CA HIS A 496 29.31 6.75 -12.21
C HIS A 496 28.66 7.90 -12.97
N THR A 497 29.27 8.29 -14.10
CA THR A 497 28.88 9.46 -14.90
C THR A 497 27.42 9.44 -15.34
N THR A 498 26.84 8.27 -15.66
CA THR A 498 25.41 8.20 -16.05
C THR A 498 24.48 8.53 -14.87
N CYS A 499 24.80 8.05 -13.66
CA CYS A 499 24.04 8.41 -12.45
C CYS A 499 24.18 9.91 -12.16
N ALA A 500 25.39 10.46 -12.26
CA ALA A 500 25.62 11.89 -12.08
C ALA A 500 24.85 12.74 -13.11
N LYS A 501 24.83 12.31 -14.39
CA LYS A 501 24.04 12.94 -15.46
C LYS A 501 22.54 12.92 -15.15
N LEU A 502 22.00 11.78 -14.70
CA LEU A 502 20.58 11.66 -14.33
C LEU A 502 20.21 12.58 -13.15
N LEU A 503 21.08 12.64 -12.14
CA LEU A 503 20.89 13.52 -10.98
C LEU A 503 20.88 15.00 -11.36
N LEU A 504 21.81 15.42 -12.24
CA LEU A 504 21.93 16.80 -12.70
C LEU A 504 20.83 17.22 -13.70
N GLN A 505 20.46 16.35 -14.65
CA GLN A 505 19.49 16.67 -15.71
C GLN A 505 18.07 16.96 -15.20
N LYS A 506 17.71 16.42 -14.03
CA LYS A 506 16.40 16.69 -13.43
C LYS A 506 16.29 18.09 -12.81
N GLY A 507 17.40 18.83 -12.68
CA GLY A 507 17.43 20.18 -12.11
C GLY A 507 17.08 20.25 -10.62
N LEU A 508 17.03 19.11 -9.95
CA LEU A 508 16.64 18.95 -8.54
C LEU A 508 17.84 18.91 -7.58
N VAL A 509 19.06 19.02 -8.11
CA VAL A 509 20.30 18.78 -7.37
C VAL A 509 21.23 19.98 -7.54
N SER A 510 21.68 20.55 -6.43
CA SER A 510 22.74 21.55 -6.44
C SER A 510 24.06 20.91 -6.91
N GLY A 511 24.79 21.52 -7.84
CA GLY A 511 26.16 21.10 -8.15
C GLY A 511 27.13 21.34 -6.98
N ASN A 512 26.70 22.09 -5.95
CA ASN A 512 27.50 22.41 -4.79
C ASN A 512 27.41 21.31 -3.73
N VAL A 513 28.16 20.24 -3.97
CA VAL A 513 28.19 19.05 -3.11
C VAL A 513 29.62 18.80 -2.63
N GLY A 514 29.77 18.80 -1.31
CA GLY A 514 31.04 18.65 -0.60
C GLY A 514 30.75 18.52 0.89
N GLY A 515 31.53 17.70 1.58
CA GLY A 515 31.31 17.44 2.99
C GLY A 515 31.84 18.57 3.87
N SER A 516 31.65 18.43 5.18
CA SER A 516 32.33 19.27 6.16
C SER A 516 33.83 18.90 6.24
N GLY A 517 34.71 19.90 6.41
CA GLY A 517 36.15 19.70 6.58
C GLY A 517 36.95 19.63 5.27
N ASN A 518 37.96 18.74 5.20
CA ASN A 518 38.89 18.60 4.05
C ASN A 518 38.32 17.76 2.88
N THR A 519 37.00 17.52 2.82
CA THR A 519 36.39 16.72 1.76
C THR A 519 36.34 17.53 0.45
N GLN A 520 36.90 16.97 -0.62
CA GLN A 520 36.91 17.64 -1.93
C GLN A 520 35.49 17.71 -2.51
N THR A 521 35.23 18.74 -3.32
CA THR A 521 33.94 18.90 -4.01
C THR A 521 33.75 17.84 -5.09
N ALA A 522 32.50 17.56 -5.47
CA ALA A 522 32.26 16.70 -6.65
C ALA A 522 32.92 17.26 -7.91
N LEU A 523 32.95 18.60 -8.08
CA LEU A 523 33.66 19.22 -9.21
C LEU A 523 35.14 18.86 -9.21
N TRP A 524 35.80 18.87 -8.06
CA TRP A 524 37.20 18.43 -7.95
C TRP A 524 37.38 16.97 -8.38
N HIS A 525 36.51 16.07 -7.92
CA HIS A 525 36.56 14.65 -8.31
C HIS A 525 36.35 14.44 -9.81
N ALA A 526 35.43 15.19 -10.43
CA ALA A 526 35.21 15.16 -11.88
C ALA A 526 36.43 15.68 -12.68
N VAL A 527 37.11 16.70 -12.17
CA VAL A 527 38.35 17.22 -12.76
C VAL A 527 39.48 16.19 -12.62
N SER A 528 39.65 15.60 -11.44
CA SER A 528 40.67 14.56 -11.20
C SER A 528 40.43 13.28 -12.03
N SER A 529 39.18 12.98 -12.39
CA SER A 529 38.86 11.84 -13.28
C SER A 529 39.04 12.15 -14.76
N GLY A 530 39.21 13.41 -15.16
CA GLY A 530 39.36 13.81 -16.56
C GLY A 530 38.06 13.82 -17.37
N ASP A 531 36.89 13.77 -16.72
CA ASP A 531 35.59 13.72 -17.40
C ASP A 531 35.10 15.14 -17.76
N LEU A 532 35.54 15.63 -18.93
CA LEU A 532 35.23 16.98 -19.42
C LEU A 532 33.72 17.24 -19.51
N ASP A 533 32.93 16.24 -19.89
CA ASP A 533 31.48 16.40 -20.04
C ASP A 533 30.80 16.52 -18.67
N LEU A 534 31.24 15.74 -17.68
CA LEU A 534 30.77 15.84 -16.31
C LEU A 534 31.19 17.17 -15.66
N VAL A 535 32.40 17.65 -15.92
CA VAL A 535 32.86 18.98 -15.48
C VAL A 535 31.96 20.08 -16.06
N LYS A 536 31.67 20.04 -17.37
CA LYS A 536 30.73 21.00 -18.00
C LYS A 536 29.35 20.97 -17.35
N LEU A 537 28.81 19.77 -17.09
CA LEU A 537 27.49 19.61 -16.48
C LEU A 537 27.45 20.12 -15.03
N LEU A 538 28.49 19.86 -14.23
CA LEU A 538 28.58 20.37 -12.84
C LEU A 538 28.67 21.91 -12.81
N LEU A 539 29.47 22.49 -13.71
CA LEU A 539 29.59 23.95 -13.84
C LEU A 539 28.27 24.61 -14.28
N GLN A 540 27.56 24.01 -15.25
CA GLN A 540 26.21 24.45 -15.65
C GLN A 540 25.22 24.45 -14.48
N ASN A 541 25.40 23.54 -13.51
CA ASN A 541 24.60 23.44 -12.29
C ASN A 541 25.20 24.19 -11.09
N LYS A 542 26.02 25.22 -11.34
CA LYS A 542 26.58 26.16 -10.34
C LYS A 542 27.42 25.48 -9.25
N ALA A 543 28.17 24.43 -9.60
CA ALA A 543 29.13 23.83 -8.67
C ALA A 543 30.21 24.85 -8.25
N LEU A 544 30.58 24.89 -6.96
CA LEU A 544 31.63 25.77 -6.47
C LEU A 544 33.02 25.32 -6.91
N HIS A 545 33.87 26.29 -7.24
CA HIS A 545 35.24 26.06 -7.69
C HIS A 545 36.20 25.67 -6.56
N SER A 546 35.90 26.05 -5.31
CA SER A 546 36.72 25.77 -4.13
C SER A 546 35.84 25.68 -2.88
N ALA A 547 36.07 24.66 -2.05
CA ALA A 547 35.36 24.45 -0.79
C ALA A 547 36.27 23.90 0.33
N GLY A 548 37.52 24.37 0.41
CA GLY A 548 38.43 24.00 1.50
C GLY A 548 39.38 22.80 1.23
N GLY A 549 39.73 22.57 -0.05
CA GLY A 549 40.58 21.45 -0.49
C GLY A 549 41.74 21.86 -1.42
N GLU A 550 42.17 20.96 -2.31
CA GLU A 550 43.22 21.27 -3.29
C GLU A 550 42.57 22.08 -4.42
N PRO A 551 43.17 23.20 -4.90
CA PRO A 551 42.56 23.98 -5.96
C PRO A 551 42.28 23.13 -7.20
N ILE A 552 41.07 23.23 -7.76
CA ILE A 552 40.63 22.39 -8.90
C ILE A 552 41.54 22.54 -10.13
N LEU A 553 42.13 23.73 -10.32
CA LEU A 553 43.07 23.98 -11.41
C LEU A 553 44.44 23.31 -11.18
N CYS A 554 44.86 23.17 -9.92
CA CYS A 554 46.05 22.38 -9.57
C CYS A 554 45.83 20.89 -9.87
N ALA A 555 44.61 20.37 -9.69
CA ALA A 555 44.28 18.99 -10.07
C ALA A 555 44.32 18.80 -11.59
N ALA A 556 43.71 19.70 -12.38
CA ALA A 556 43.77 19.66 -13.85
C ALA A 556 45.22 19.72 -14.38
N ALA A 557 46.06 20.57 -13.76
CA ALA A 557 47.49 20.67 -14.09
C ALA A 557 48.27 19.41 -13.69
N SER A 558 47.95 18.81 -12.54
CA SER A 558 48.63 17.61 -12.02
C SER A 558 48.36 16.37 -12.87
N HIS A 559 47.14 16.26 -13.41
CA HIS A 559 46.69 15.15 -14.25
C HIS A 559 46.77 15.42 -15.77
N GLU A 560 47.35 16.55 -16.17
CA GLU A 560 47.64 16.87 -17.57
C GLU A 560 46.39 17.00 -18.46
N TYR A 561 45.33 17.66 -17.97
CA TYR A 561 44.07 17.86 -18.69
C TYR A 561 43.90 19.30 -19.25
N PRO A 562 44.47 19.63 -20.43
CA PRO A 562 44.47 20.99 -20.96
C PRO A 562 43.07 21.52 -21.28
N ALA A 563 42.19 20.71 -21.86
CA ALA A 563 40.81 21.11 -22.16
C ALA A 563 39.99 21.45 -20.90
N ILE A 564 40.23 20.74 -19.79
CA ILE A 564 39.60 21.02 -18.51
C ILE A 564 40.21 22.29 -17.90
N ALA A 565 41.54 22.44 -17.94
CA ALA A 565 42.21 23.65 -17.47
C ALA A 565 41.72 24.91 -18.21
N GLU A 566 41.59 24.85 -19.54
CA GLU A 566 41.05 25.94 -20.34
C GLU A 566 39.61 26.28 -19.93
N LEU A 567 38.74 25.28 -19.77
CA LEU A 567 37.36 25.48 -19.34
C LEU A 567 37.28 26.15 -17.96
N LEU A 568 38.07 25.69 -16.99
CA LEU A 568 38.10 26.25 -15.63
C LEU A 568 38.56 27.72 -15.64
N LEU A 569 39.57 28.05 -16.45
CA LEU A 569 40.04 29.43 -16.62
C LEU A 569 38.96 30.32 -17.24
N GLN A 570 38.21 29.83 -18.23
CA GLN A 570 37.08 30.55 -18.82
C GLN A 570 35.94 30.82 -17.81
N GLN A 571 35.77 29.95 -16.81
CA GLN A 571 34.82 30.15 -15.71
C GLN A 571 35.34 31.08 -14.59
N GLY A 572 36.53 31.67 -14.74
CA GLY A 572 37.09 32.62 -13.78
C GLY A 572 37.67 31.99 -12.51
N VAL A 573 38.10 30.72 -12.57
CA VAL A 573 38.90 30.12 -11.50
C VAL A 573 40.23 30.86 -11.36
N ASP A 574 40.63 31.18 -10.13
CA ASP A 574 41.89 31.89 -9.87
C ASP A 574 43.10 31.06 -10.35
N PRO A 575 43.86 31.53 -11.34
CA PRO A 575 44.98 30.79 -11.89
C PRO A 575 46.23 30.78 -10.99
N GLU A 576 46.22 31.54 -9.90
CA GLU A 576 47.32 31.66 -8.93
C GLU A 576 47.04 30.96 -7.58
N GLU A 577 45.85 30.37 -7.39
CA GLU A 577 45.48 29.65 -6.17
C GLU A 577 46.45 28.48 -5.92
N ARG A 578 47.00 28.39 -4.69
CA ARG A 578 48.08 27.45 -4.39
C ARG A 578 47.58 26.21 -3.68
N ASP A 579 48.17 25.07 -4.03
CA ASP A 579 47.94 23.83 -3.30
C ASP A 579 48.54 23.85 -1.88
N THR A 580 48.31 22.77 -1.13
CA THR A 580 48.84 22.60 0.24
C THR A 580 50.37 22.56 0.30
N LYS A 581 51.06 22.33 -0.81
CA LYS A 581 52.52 22.38 -0.96
C LYS A 581 53.01 23.75 -1.42
N ARG A 582 52.14 24.77 -1.43
CA ARG A 582 52.40 26.15 -1.89
C ARG A 582 52.80 26.24 -3.37
N ARG A 583 52.44 25.24 -4.19
CA ARG A 583 52.65 25.22 -5.64
C ARG A 583 51.47 25.92 -6.34
N SER A 584 51.74 26.78 -7.31
CA SER A 584 50.72 27.30 -8.22
C SER A 584 50.42 26.26 -9.31
N PRO A 585 49.30 26.38 -10.05
CA PRO A 585 49.03 25.57 -11.22
C PRO A 585 50.17 25.60 -12.24
N LEU A 586 50.83 26.75 -12.42
CA LEU A 586 51.98 26.91 -13.30
C LEU A 586 53.19 26.08 -12.82
N HIS A 587 53.46 26.10 -11.50
CA HIS A 587 54.51 25.27 -10.91
C HIS A 587 54.28 23.78 -11.18
N ILE A 588 53.03 23.34 -11.14
CA ILE A 588 52.65 21.95 -11.40
C ILE A 588 52.80 21.62 -12.88
N ALA A 589 52.25 22.44 -13.78
CA ALA A 589 52.30 22.23 -15.22
C ALA A 589 53.73 22.18 -15.77
N CYS A 590 54.64 23.05 -15.29
CA CYS A 590 56.05 23.01 -15.68
C CYS A 590 56.77 21.74 -15.20
N ARG A 591 56.39 21.16 -14.05
CA ARG A 591 56.97 19.91 -13.55
C ARG A 591 56.49 18.68 -14.34
N GLN A 592 55.22 18.69 -14.75
CA GLN A 592 54.63 17.68 -15.63
C GLN A 592 55.03 17.84 -17.10
N ASP A 593 55.76 18.89 -17.44
CA ASP A 593 56.16 19.20 -18.83
C ASP A 593 54.97 19.42 -19.79
N ASN A 594 53.83 19.86 -19.25
CA ASN A 594 52.62 20.10 -20.04
C ASN A 594 52.64 21.53 -20.63
N HIS A 595 53.22 21.67 -21.82
CA HIS A 595 53.43 22.96 -22.50
C HIS A 595 52.11 23.68 -22.83
N GLU A 596 51.04 22.92 -23.06
CA GLU A 596 49.73 23.47 -23.38
C GLU A 596 49.10 24.17 -22.16
N ILE A 597 49.10 23.51 -21.00
CA ILE A 597 48.62 24.12 -19.75
C ILE A 597 49.50 25.31 -19.35
N VAL A 598 50.83 25.23 -19.56
CA VAL A 598 51.74 26.38 -19.34
C VAL A 598 51.34 27.56 -20.23
N ALA A 599 51.10 27.35 -21.51
CA ALA A 599 50.68 28.40 -22.42
C ALA A 599 49.30 28.99 -22.01
N LEU A 600 48.33 28.14 -21.66
CA LEU A 600 47.00 28.56 -21.21
C LEU A 600 47.07 29.45 -19.95
N LEU A 601 47.81 29.03 -18.92
CA LEU A 601 47.97 29.81 -17.68
C LEU A 601 48.65 31.16 -17.93
N MET A 602 49.70 31.18 -18.74
CA MET A 602 50.44 32.41 -19.03
C MET A 602 49.62 33.43 -19.85
N ARG A 603 48.74 32.95 -20.74
CA ARG A 603 47.77 33.81 -21.45
C ARG A 603 46.81 34.52 -20.48
N GLN A 604 46.46 33.89 -19.37
CA GLN A 604 45.61 34.47 -18.31
C GLN A 604 46.36 35.43 -17.37
N GLY A 605 47.62 35.75 -17.64
CA GLY A 605 48.36 36.77 -16.88
C GLY A 605 49.04 36.27 -15.61
N VAL A 606 49.16 34.95 -15.44
CA VAL A 606 49.89 34.32 -14.33
C VAL A 606 51.34 34.81 -14.27
N ASN A 607 51.83 35.06 -13.06
CA ASN A 607 53.18 35.54 -12.80
C ASN A 607 54.19 34.39 -12.80
N ALA A 608 54.83 34.12 -13.93
CA ALA A 608 55.90 33.13 -14.06
C ALA A 608 57.18 33.41 -13.24
N ASP A 609 57.36 34.64 -12.77
CA ASP A 609 58.55 35.03 -12.01
C ASP A 609 58.45 34.69 -10.53
N ARG A 610 57.28 34.20 -10.12
CA ARG A 610 57.02 33.77 -8.76
C ARG A 610 57.87 32.55 -8.42
N LEU A 611 58.34 32.52 -7.17
CA LEU A 611 59.17 31.42 -6.71
C LEU A 611 58.31 30.21 -6.35
N ASP A 612 58.76 29.05 -6.83
CA ASP A 612 58.29 27.74 -6.45
C ASP A 612 58.67 27.42 -4.99
N PRO A 613 58.16 26.32 -4.40
CA PRO A 613 58.51 25.93 -3.04
C PRO A 613 60.00 25.62 -2.82
N THR A 614 60.78 25.43 -3.89
CA THR A 614 62.24 25.23 -3.84
C THR A 614 63.02 26.55 -3.98
N GLY A 615 62.33 27.68 -4.11
CA GLY A 615 62.90 28.99 -4.27
C GLY A 615 63.39 29.31 -5.69
N LYS A 616 62.87 28.65 -6.73
CA LYS A 616 63.23 28.89 -8.14
C LYS A 616 62.08 29.49 -8.93
N THR A 617 62.40 30.30 -9.94
CA THR A 617 61.42 30.67 -10.98
C THR A 617 61.22 29.49 -11.92
N GLU A 618 60.05 29.39 -12.56
CA GLU A 618 59.77 28.28 -13.48
C GLU A 618 60.71 28.27 -14.69
N LEU A 619 61.14 29.46 -15.15
CA LEU A 619 62.15 29.60 -16.19
C LEU A 619 63.53 29.04 -15.75
N ALA A 620 63.95 29.30 -14.50
CA ALA A 620 65.19 28.74 -13.98
C ALA A 620 65.10 27.22 -13.75
N PHE A 621 63.93 26.71 -13.35
CA PHE A 621 63.65 25.28 -13.26
C PHE A 621 63.77 24.59 -14.63
N ALA A 622 63.08 25.11 -15.65
CA ALA A 622 63.12 24.58 -17.02
C ALA A 622 64.55 24.59 -17.61
N THR A 623 65.29 25.68 -17.36
CA THR A 623 66.69 25.82 -17.79
C THR A 623 67.60 24.79 -17.12
N LEU A 624 67.46 24.60 -15.81
CA LEU A 624 68.24 23.63 -15.04
C LEU A 624 68.00 22.19 -15.52
N ARG A 625 66.74 21.87 -15.88
CA ARG A 625 66.38 20.57 -16.47
C ARG A 625 66.88 20.39 -17.90
N GLY A 626 67.36 21.45 -18.56
CA GLY A 626 67.76 21.41 -19.97
C GLY A 626 66.58 21.36 -20.94
N ASN A 627 65.37 21.71 -20.50
CA ASN A 627 64.16 21.60 -21.31
C ASN A 627 63.97 22.81 -22.21
N VAL A 628 64.54 22.74 -23.42
CA VAL A 628 64.51 23.85 -24.40
C VAL A 628 63.08 24.22 -24.80
N ALA A 629 62.21 23.23 -24.97
CA ALA A 629 60.82 23.46 -25.38
C ALA A 629 60.03 24.25 -24.31
N LEU A 630 60.11 23.83 -23.05
CA LEU A 630 59.48 24.54 -21.94
C LEU A 630 60.04 25.95 -21.75
N VAL A 631 61.36 26.14 -21.95
CA VAL A 631 61.99 27.48 -21.90
C VAL A 631 61.47 28.38 -23.03
N LYS A 632 61.31 27.85 -24.26
CA LYS A 632 60.70 28.60 -25.37
C LYS A 632 59.29 29.05 -25.00
N VAL A 633 58.44 28.13 -24.55
CA VAL A 633 57.04 28.43 -24.19
C VAL A 633 56.96 29.47 -23.07
N LEU A 634 57.77 29.36 -22.02
CA LEU A 634 57.79 30.34 -20.92
C LEU A 634 58.23 31.73 -21.39
N LEU A 635 59.28 31.82 -22.22
CA LEU A 635 59.77 33.10 -22.76
C LEU A 635 58.78 33.72 -23.75
N GLU A 636 58.18 32.91 -24.62
CA GLU A 636 57.16 33.32 -25.61
C GLU A 636 55.87 33.82 -24.96
N ASN A 637 55.61 33.44 -23.70
CA ASN A 637 54.45 33.94 -22.98
C ASN A 637 54.82 34.94 -21.87
N GLY A 638 56.05 35.47 -21.87
CA GLY A 638 56.42 36.67 -21.09
C GLY A 638 57.20 36.44 -19.79
N ALA A 639 57.65 35.21 -19.49
CA ALA A 639 58.47 34.95 -18.31
C ALA A 639 59.78 35.75 -18.34
N ASN A 640 60.17 36.36 -17.22
CA ASN A 640 61.31 37.26 -17.18
C ASN A 640 62.65 36.52 -17.03
N PRO A 641 63.55 36.57 -18.03
CA PRO A 641 64.86 35.92 -17.94
C PRO A 641 65.77 36.50 -16.84
N ARG A 642 65.42 37.66 -16.29
CA ARG A 642 66.17 38.34 -15.21
C ARG A 642 65.58 38.13 -13.82
N ALA A 643 64.43 37.45 -13.69
CA ALA A 643 63.88 37.13 -12.40
C ALA A 643 64.88 36.27 -11.60
N LYS A 644 65.09 36.65 -10.34
CA LYS A 644 66.08 36.02 -9.45
C LYS A 644 65.40 34.94 -8.62
N CYS A 645 66.01 33.77 -8.56
CA CYS A 645 65.69 32.73 -7.58
C CYS A 645 66.06 33.19 -6.15
N ALA A 646 65.62 32.45 -5.14
CA ALA A 646 65.91 32.71 -3.71
C ALA A 646 67.41 32.77 -3.39
N ASN A 647 68.25 32.07 -4.16
CA ASN A 647 69.71 32.11 -4.04
C ASN A 647 70.38 33.25 -4.84
N GLY A 648 69.60 34.20 -5.36
CA GLY A 648 70.06 35.36 -6.13
C GLY A 648 70.43 35.08 -7.60
N LYS A 649 70.40 33.81 -8.05
CA LYS A 649 70.75 33.42 -9.43
C LYS A 649 69.57 33.62 -10.38
N THR A 650 69.85 33.99 -11.64
CA THR A 650 68.85 34.04 -12.72
C THR A 650 68.86 32.74 -13.53
N ALA A 651 67.88 32.55 -14.41
CA ALA A 651 67.81 31.39 -15.32
C ALA A 651 69.12 31.18 -16.11
N ALA A 652 69.77 32.27 -16.56
CA ALA A 652 71.04 32.22 -17.30
C ALA A 652 72.17 31.50 -16.55
N ALA A 653 72.20 31.56 -15.21
CA ALA A 653 73.21 30.89 -14.39
C ALA A 653 73.10 29.35 -14.43
N TYR A 654 71.94 28.82 -14.84
CA TYR A 654 71.68 27.39 -14.95
C TYR A 654 71.83 26.85 -16.39
N ALA A 655 72.01 27.73 -17.37
CA ALA A 655 72.04 27.38 -18.79
C ALA A 655 73.30 26.58 -19.17
N LYS A 656 73.11 25.34 -19.64
CA LYS A 656 74.17 24.48 -20.20
C LYS A 656 73.95 24.33 -21.71
N GLY A 657 75.05 24.33 -22.49
CA GLY A 657 75.00 24.29 -23.95
C GLY A 657 74.80 25.67 -24.62
N GLN A 658 75.17 25.79 -25.89
CA GLN A 658 75.09 27.05 -26.65
C GLN A 658 73.64 27.45 -26.96
N GLU A 659 72.78 26.48 -27.27
CA GLU A 659 71.38 26.70 -27.62
C GLU A 659 70.60 27.36 -26.46
N MET A 660 70.68 26.79 -25.25
CA MET A 660 70.00 27.31 -24.06
C MET A 660 70.51 28.71 -23.66
N LYS A 661 71.84 28.92 -23.74
CA LYS A 661 72.45 30.23 -23.47
C LYS A 661 72.00 31.29 -24.47
N SER A 662 71.90 30.93 -25.76
CA SER A 662 71.37 31.81 -26.81
C SER A 662 69.91 32.20 -26.53
N LEU A 663 69.08 31.21 -26.20
CA LEU A 663 67.65 31.39 -25.98
C LEU A 663 67.34 32.36 -24.80
N ILE A 664 68.03 32.19 -23.67
CA ILE A 664 67.84 33.04 -22.47
C ILE A 664 68.58 34.39 -22.61
N GLY A 665 69.71 34.40 -23.33
CA GLY A 665 70.57 35.58 -23.50
C GLY A 665 70.08 36.60 -24.53
N ASN A 666 69.14 36.23 -25.40
CA ASN A 666 68.67 37.11 -26.49
C ASN A 666 67.72 38.22 -25.99
N GLN A 667 68.30 39.32 -25.51
CA GLN A 667 67.53 40.45 -24.93
C GLN A 667 66.69 41.23 -25.94
N ARG A 668 67.05 41.24 -27.24
CA ARG A 668 66.27 41.91 -28.29
C ARG A 668 64.97 41.16 -28.57
N TRP A 669 65.06 39.84 -28.64
CA TRP A 669 63.91 38.93 -28.75
C TRP A 669 62.88 39.19 -27.64
N TYR A 670 63.32 39.25 -26.37
CA TYR A 670 62.41 39.39 -25.22
C TYR A 670 61.65 40.73 -25.22
N LYS A 671 62.32 41.85 -25.58
CA LYS A 671 61.64 43.16 -25.70
C LYS A 671 60.57 43.17 -26.80
N THR A 672 60.90 42.67 -27.99
CA THR A 672 59.95 42.58 -29.11
C THR A 672 58.74 41.68 -28.79
N LEU A 673 58.95 40.66 -27.95
CA LEU A 673 57.92 39.73 -27.53
C LEU A 673 57.04 40.31 -26.42
N LEU A 674 57.60 41.11 -25.51
CA LEU A 674 56.86 41.89 -24.52
C LEU A 674 55.94 42.93 -25.20
N ASP A 675 56.45 43.60 -26.24
CA ASP A 675 55.68 44.59 -27.00
C ASP A 675 54.50 43.95 -27.76
N ARG A 676 54.69 42.74 -28.31
CA ARG A 676 53.65 41.94 -28.98
C ARG A 676 52.60 41.36 -28.03
N THR A 677 53.02 40.92 -26.84
CA THR A 677 52.10 40.35 -25.83
C THR A 677 51.27 41.44 -25.15
N ASN A 678 51.84 42.64 -24.94
CA ASN A 678 51.10 43.81 -24.45
C ASN A 678 50.07 44.35 -25.46
N THR A 679 50.36 44.32 -26.77
CA THR A 679 49.38 44.71 -27.79
C THR A 679 48.19 43.75 -27.85
N ASN A 680 48.42 42.44 -27.76
CA ASN A 680 47.34 41.44 -27.73
C ASN A 680 46.49 41.47 -26.45
N ARG A 681 47.06 41.86 -25.29
CA ARG A 681 46.30 42.05 -24.04
C ARG A 681 45.33 43.24 -24.09
N SER A 682 45.61 44.27 -24.91
CA SER A 682 44.73 45.45 -25.05
C SER A 682 43.49 45.23 -25.93
N VAL A 683 43.42 44.12 -26.67
CA VAL A 683 42.31 43.80 -27.60
C VAL A 683 41.27 42.87 -26.95
N LEU A 684 41.54 42.35 -25.74
CA LEU A 684 40.70 41.38 -25.02
C LEU A 684 40.21 41.89 -23.63
N SER A 685 40.42 43.18 -23.31
CA SER A 685 39.73 43.88 -22.23
C SER A 685 38.50 44.60 -22.78
#